data_AF-A0A496UY97-F1
#
_entry.id   AF-A0A496UY97-F1
#
_cell.length_a   1.000
_cell.length_b   1.000
_cell.length_c   1.000
_cell.angle_alpha   90.00
_cell.angle_beta   90.00
_cell.angle_gamma   90.00
#
_symmetry.space_group_name_H-M   'P 1'
#
loop_
_entity.id
_entity.type
_entity.pdbx_description
1 polymer ?
#
loop_
_entity_poly.entity_id
_entity_poly.type
_entity_poly.pdbx_seq_one_letter_code
_entity_poly.pdbx_strand_id
1 'polypeptide(L)'
;MMSRYSSDFAIRLAALAVLTVFTVFPGVAAAYIGPGAGFALGGSFLFALAGMLLAMGALFLWPLRFALRRWRSRRRARHARARRVVVVGLDGLDPRLCEDFMARGLLPNLKKLADAGGYRHLATTMPPMSPVGWSTFATGTDAGGHNIFDFLTRDLRTHGPVLSSTRITAGEPRRLGPLTVGRAKPRIELLRRSKPFWKTLAEQGVPSTILRVPITFPPDNYPGHMLSAMCVPDLRGTQGTFSHYTEPGRPRQAGETTGGTRLEMVVTGEDTFAGELLGPDLPAGNDGVATAKAPFTVHLDRRGQRAHFEVGESTFTLGPREYSPWIRVKFGQRGARAHGICRFLVTDFEPLGVYVTPVNLDPGQPDMPISHPPHYAIALAKLQGPYATLGLAEDTWALNERVIDEQAFLDQAYLIHDERRRQFLHALDRNPEGAIAVVFDATDRIQHMFWRYREPDHPANSELDLEAHADAIEKVYQAADDVVGETLQRCHRDDIVLAISDHGFANFKRGVNLNTWFRDHGYLYLVSDPAEGAVPPLETGAKVDANRIDWPRTRAYTNGLAGFYLNIKGRERDGCVEPRDARALLDEIMDRLRGLPDPQGGEAIANVWASGDVFKGPYAGNGPDAVVGYNRGYRADWHAAVGRLTDTAIRDNRRSWSGDHCMDPAQVPGVIYANCPLERDDCALVDLAPTILDLFGIARPGHMQGRSLFEES
;
A
#
# COMPACT_ATOMS: atom_id res chain seq x y z
N MET A 1 -11.07 41.18 69.42
CA MET A 1 -10.05 40.72 70.38
C MET A 1 -10.75 40.60 71.73
N MET A 2 -11.04 39.47 72.39
CA MET A 2 -10.69 38.05 72.31
C MET A 2 -11.95 37.25 72.72
N SER A 3 -12.81 36.84 71.78
CA SER A 3 -13.98 35.99 72.12
C SER A 3 -14.49 35.17 70.93
N ARG A 4 -14.27 35.61 69.68
CA ARG A 4 -14.66 34.87 68.46
C ARG A 4 -13.68 33.78 67.99
N TYR A 5 -12.61 33.50 68.73
CA TYR A 5 -11.65 32.44 68.40
C TYR A 5 -11.89 31.12 69.19
N SER A 6 -12.87 31.09 70.09
CA SER A 6 -13.18 29.91 70.93
C SER A 6 -14.29 29.02 70.33
N SER A 7 -15.20 29.57 69.52
CA SER A 7 -16.33 28.83 68.94
C SER A 7 -15.94 27.94 67.76
N ASP A 8 -15.01 28.38 66.90
CA ASP A 8 -14.61 27.63 65.71
C ASP A 8 -13.74 26.41 66.02
N PHE A 9 -13.00 26.43 67.14
CA PHE A 9 -12.22 25.28 67.59
C PHE A 9 -13.13 24.19 68.19
N ALA A 10 -14.14 24.59 68.96
CA ALA A 10 -15.13 23.66 69.52
C ALA A 10 -15.98 22.99 68.44
N ILE A 11 -16.36 23.72 67.38
CA ILE A 11 -17.11 23.16 66.24
C ILE A 11 -16.24 22.17 65.44
N ARG A 12 -14.95 22.47 65.22
CA ARG A 12 -14.03 21.56 64.53
C ARG A 12 -13.71 20.30 65.35
N LEU A 13 -13.59 20.42 66.68
CA LEU A 13 -13.39 19.26 67.56
C LEU A 13 -14.64 18.39 67.65
N ALA A 14 -15.84 18.99 67.68
CA ALA A 14 -17.10 18.27 67.63
C ALA A 14 -17.31 17.56 66.27
N ALA A 15 -16.96 18.20 65.15
CA ALA A 15 -17.00 17.57 63.83
C ALA A 15 -16.01 16.38 63.72
N LEU A 16 -14.81 16.52 64.29
CA LEU A 16 -13.83 15.43 64.34
C LEU A 16 -14.29 14.28 65.24
N ALA A 17 -14.92 14.58 66.38
CA ALA A 17 -15.49 13.56 67.28
C ALA A 17 -16.67 12.81 66.63
N VAL A 18 -17.55 13.52 65.89
CA VAL A 18 -18.65 12.89 65.13
C VAL A 18 -18.11 12.01 64.00
N LEU A 19 -17.09 12.45 63.26
CA LEU A 19 -16.44 11.60 62.25
C LEU A 19 -15.78 10.35 62.86
N THR A 20 -15.23 10.47 64.06
CA THR A 20 -14.57 9.34 64.76
C THR A 20 -15.60 8.33 65.30
N VAL A 21 -16.78 8.78 65.72
CA VAL A 21 -17.87 7.88 66.14
C VAL A 21 -18.41 7.08 64.94
N PHE A 22 -18.48 7.68 63.74
CA PHE A 22 -18.88 6.97 62.51
C PHE A 22 -17.83 5.99 61.98
N THR A 23 -16.54 6.13 62.32
CA THR A 23 -15.49 5.19 61.92
C THR A 23 -15.28 4.04 62.91
N VAL A 24 -15.64 4.21 64.19
CA VAL A 24 -15.42 3.19 65.24
C VAL A 24 -16.64 2.29 65.48
N PHE A 25 -17.84 2.71 65.09
CA PHE A 25 -19.06 1.87 65.12
C PHE A 25 -19.63 1.67 63.72
N PRO A 26 -19.20 0.64 62.96
CA PRO A 26 -19.93 0.23 61.78
C PRO A 26 -21.28 -0.34 62.22
N GLY A 27 -22.32 0.50 62.20
CA GLY A 27 -23.69 -0.02 62.11
C GLY A 27 -23.75 -0.93 60.90
N VAL A 28 -24.36 -2.11 61.04
CA VAL A 28 -24.50 -3.08 59.95
C VAL A 28 -25.29 -2.41 58.82
N ALA A 29 -24.57 -1.78 57.89
CA ALA A 29 -25.12 -1.38 56.62
C ALA A 29 -25.31 -2.69 55.85
N ALA A 30 -26.53 -3.23 55.93
CA ALA A 30 -26.98 -4.21 54.96
C ALA A 30 -26.94 -3.52 53.59
N ALA A 31 -25.79 -3.58 52.93
CA ALA A 31 -25.64 -3.14 51.56
C ALA A 31 -26.60 -3.99 50.74
N TYR A 32 -27.70 -3.40 50.30
CA TYR A 32 -28.59 -4.03 49.33
C TYR A 32 -27.79 -4.21 48.04
N ILE A 33 -27.20 -5.39 47.88
CA ILE A 33 -26.66 -5.87 46.62
C ILE A 33 -27.87 -6.15 45.75
N GLY A 34 -28.29 -5.16 44.97
CA GLY A 34 -29.36 -5.34 44.00
C GLY A 34 -29.07 -6.54 43.09
N PRO A 35 -30.10 -7.18 42.50
CA PRO A 35 -29.97 -8.44 41.78
C PRO A 35 -28.85 -8.44 40.72
N GLY A 36 -28.53 -7.26 40.15
CA GLY A 36 -27.47 -7.06 39.17
C GLY A 36 -26.05 -7.48 39.60
N ALA A 37 -25.69 -7.38 40.88
CA ALA A 37 -24.35 -7.80 41.33
C ALA A 37 -24.23 -9.32 41.53
N GLY A 38 -25.35 -10.00 41.87
CA GLY A 38 -25.46 -11.47 41.78
C GLY A 38 -25.43 -11.97 40.33
N PHE A 39 -26.07 -11.24 39.40
CA PHE A 39 -25.98 -11.52 37.96
C PHE A 39 -24.58 -11.24 37.38
N ALA A 40 -23.86 -10.24 37.86
CA ALA A 40 -22.49 -9.94 37.41
C ALA A 40 -21.47 -10.97 37.92
N LEU A 41 -21.56 -11.39 39.19
CA LEU A 41 -20.73 -12.45 39.75
C LEU A 41 -21.08 -13.83 39.18
N GLY A 42 -22.37 -14.16 39.09
CA GLY A 42 -22.84 -15.40 38.47
C GLY A 42 -22.50 -15.47 36.99
N GLY A 43 -22.68 -14.37 36.24
CA GLY A 43 -22.30 -14.26 34.84
C GLY A 43 -20.79 -14.42 34.64
N SER A 44 -19.96 -13.70 35.40
CA SER A 44 -18.50 -13.77 35.30
C SER A 44 -17.97 -15.16 35.66
N PHE A 45 -18.53 -15.79 36.69
CA PHE A 45 -18.21 -17.17 37.06
C PHE A 45 -18.63 -18.17 36.00
N LEU A 46 -19.84 -18.04 35.43
CA LEU A 46 -20.31 -18.90 34.34
C LEU A 46 -19.46 -18.74 33.08
N PHE A 47 -19.01 -17.53 32.73
CA PHE A 47 -18.08 -17.31 31.63
C PHE A 47 -16.70 -17.92 31.90
N ALA A 48 -16.17 -17.78 33.11
CA ALA A 48 -14.90 -18.41 33.49
C ALA A 48 -15.01 -19.94 33.48
N LEU A 49 -16.10 -20.50 34.02
CA LEU A 49 -16.39 -21.92 34.01
C LEU A 49 -16.59 -22.45 32.59
N ALA A 50 -17.35 -21.75 31.75
CA ALA A 50 -17.52 -22.10 30.34
C ALA A 50 -16.18 -22.04 29.59
N GLY A 51 -15.35 -21.01 29.84
CA GLY A 51 -14.00 -20.91 29.28
C GLY A 51 -13.10 -22.07 29.72
N MET A 52 -13.15 -22.45 31.00
CA MET A 52 -12.41 -23.59 31.55
C MET A 52 -12.90 -24.92 30.95
N LEU A 53 -14.21 -25.12 30.85
CA LEU A 53 -14.80 -26.32 30.24
C LEU A 53 -14.49 -26.40 28.74
N LEU A 54 -14.49 -25.27 28.02
CA LEU A 54 -14.06 -25.21 26.61
C LEU A 54 -12.57 -25.51 26.47
N ALA A 55 -11.73 -25.01 27.39
CA ALA A 55 -10.29 -25.29 27.40
C ALA A 55 -10.02 -26.78 27.71
N MET A 56 -10.70 -27.35 28.71
CA MET A 56 -10.65 -28.78 29.01
C MET A 56 -11.16 -29.61 27.83
N GLY A 57 -12.29 -29.24 27.22
CA GLY A 57 -12.83 -29.88 26.04
C GLY A 57 -11.87 -29.82 24.85
N ALA A 58 -11.19 -28.68 24.64
CA ALA A 58 -10.17 -28.54 23.61
C ALA A 58 -8.95 -29.42 23.88
N LEU A 59 -8.53 -29.55 25.16
CA LEU A 59 -7.44 -30.42 25.60
C LEU A 59 -7.79 -31.91 25.41
N PHE A 60 -9.00 -32.34 25.81
CA PHE A 60 -9.47 -33.71 25.62
C PHE A 60 -9.70 -34.07 24.15
N LEU A 61 -10.12 -33.11 23.32
CA LEU A 61 -10.25 -33.29 21.88
C LEU A 61 -8.92 -33.14 21.14
N TRP A 62 -7.84 -32.69 21.79
CA TRP A 62 -6.54 -32.46 21.15
C TRP A 62 -5.94 -33.74 20.56
N PRO A 63 -5.90 -34.90 21.24
CA PRO A 63 -5.37 -36.14 20.66
C PRO A 63 -6.17 -36.59 19.44
N LEU A 64 -7.50 -36.45 19.47
CA LEU A 64 -8.38 -36.78 18.34
C LEU A 64 -8.14 -35.82 17.16
N ARG A 65 -8.07 -34.51 17.42
CA ARG A 65 -7.75 -33.48 16.41
C ARG A 65 -6.35 -33.70 15.84
N PHE A 66 -5.38 -34.08 16.66
CA PHE A 66 -4.02 -34.39 16.25
C PHE A 66 -3.97 -35.65 15.39
N ALA A 67 -4.67 -36.72 15.77
CA ALA A 67 -4.78 -37.95 14.98
C ALA A 67 -5.48 -37.70 13.63
N LEU A 68 -6.59 -36.95 13.63
CA LEU A 68 -7.29 -36.54 12.40
C LEU A 68 -6.41 -35.67 11.50
N ARG A 69 -5.68 -34.71 12.08
CA ARG A 69 -4.70 -33.89 11.35
C ARG A 69 -3.61 -34.76 10.75
N ARG A 70 -3.00 -35.67 11.53
CA ARG A 70 -1.94 -36.57 11.06
C ARG A 70 -2.43 -37.52 9.97
N TRP A 71 -3.66 -38.02 10.07
CA TRP A 71 -4.29 -38.85 9.04
C TRP A 71 -4.53 -38.08 7.74
N ARG A 72 -5.10 -36.85 7.82
CA ARG A 72 -5.27 -35.96 6.67
C ARG A 72 -3.93 -35.58 6.04
N SER A 73 -2.93 -35.20 6.85
CA SER A 73 -1.58 -34.87 6.39
C SER A 73 -0.87 -36.04 5.71
N ARG A 74 -1.05 -37.28 6.18
CA ARG A 74 -0.50 -38.48 5.54
C ARG A 74 -1.13 -38.78 4.18
N ARG A 75 -2.45 -38.61 4.04
CA ARG A 75 -3.15 -38.74 2.74
C ARG A 75 -2.69 -37.66 1.75
N ARG A 76 -2.47 -36.43 2.24
CA ARG A 76 -1.95 -35.30 1.46
C ARG A 76 -0.52 -35.56 0.97
N ALA A 77 0.38 -35.98 1.87
CA ALA A 77 1.78 -36.26 1.55
C ALA A 77 1.96 -37.32 0.44
N ARG A 78 0.95 -38.17 0.20
CA ARG A 78 1.00 -39.15 -0.90
C ARG A 78 0.91 -38.52 -2.29
N HIS A 79 0.35 -37.31 -2.41
CA HIS A 79 0.15 -36.62 -3.70
C HIS A 79 0.81 -35.22 -3.73
N ALA A 80 1.53 -34.84 -2.67
CA ALA A 80 2.24 -33.56 -2.62
C ALA A 80 3.62 -33.70 -3.26
N ARG A 81 3.99 -32.75 -4.12
CA ARG A 81 5.32 -32.67 -4.76
C ARG A 81 6.33 -31.96 -3.86
N ALA A 82 5.86 -31.06 -3.02
CA ALA A 82 6.70 -30.23 -2.17
C ALA A 82 6.23 -30.30 -0.70
N ARG A 83 7.20 -30.35 0.21
CA ARG A 83 6.93 -30.13 1.65
C ARG A 83 6.88 -28.64 1.98
N ARG A 84 7.68 -27.84 1.27
CA ARG A 84 7.79 -26.39 1.42
C ARG A 84 7.81 -25.74 0.04
N VAL A 85 7.07 -24.64 -0.09
CA VAL A 85 7.07 -23.79 -1.29
C VAL A 85 7.41 -22.38 -0.84
N VAL A 86 8.47 -21.80 -1.42
CA VAL A 86 8.92 -20.44 -1.15
C VAL A 86 8.74 -19.61 -2.42
N VAL A 87 7.92 -18.57 -2.34
CA VAL A 87 7.69 -17.62 -3.42
C VAL A 87 8.41 -16.31 -3.08
N VAL A 88 9.38 -15.95 -3.90
CA VAL A 88 10.11 -14.68 -3.86
C VAL A 88 9.58 -13.81 -4.99
N GLY A 89 8.64 -12.93 -4.67
CA GLY A 89 8.16 -11.90 -5.58
C GLY A 89 9.17 -10.77 -5.70
N LEU A 90 9.58 -10.48 -6.93
CA LEU A 90 10.49 -9.41 -7.33
C LEU A 90 9.68 -8.50 -8.26
N ASP A 91 9.06 -7.47 -7.70
CA ASP A 91 8.08 -6.62 -8.39
C ASP A 91 8.74 -5.91 -9.59
N GLY A 92 8.14 -5.99 -10.78
CA GLY A 92 8.62 -5.29 -11.97
C GLY A 92 9.92 -5.77 -12.64
N LEU A 93 10.32 -7.04 -12.58
CA LEU A 93 11.47 -7.54 -13.34
C LEU A 93 11.12 -7.69 -14.83
N ASP A 94 11.78 -6.90 -15.68
CA ASP A 94 11.65 -6.99 -17.13
C ASP A 94 12.47 -8.18 -17.68
N PRO A 95 11.86 -9.06 -18.50
CA PRO A 95 12.55 -10.23 -19.05
C PRO A 95 13.77 -9.87 -19.89
N ARG A 96 13.74 -8.76 -20.66
CA ARG A 96 14.88 -8.36 -21.50
C ARG A 96 16.05 -7.89 -20.65
N LEU A 97 15.78 -7.18 -19.55
CA LEU A 97 16.81 -6.81 -18.57
C LEU A 97 17.37 -8.03 -17.84
N CYS A 98 16.52 -8.98 -17.43
CA CYS A 98 16.98 -10.22 -16.85
C CYS A 98 17.91 -10.99 -17.80
N GLU A 99 17.50 -11.16 -19.06
CA GLU A 99 18.28 -11.86 -20.10
C GLU A 99 19.63 -11.16 -20.35
N ASP A 100 19.64 -9.83 -20.52
CA ASP A 100 20.87 -9.04 -20.68
C ASP A 100 21.82 -9.19 -19.48
N PHE A 101 21.30 -8.99 -18.26
CA PHE A 101 22.11 -9.02 -17.06
C PHE A 101 22.60 -10.43 -16.70
N MET A 102 21.82 -11.48 -17.02
CA MET A 102 22.30 -12.87 -16.95
C MET A 102 23.43 -13.12 -17.95
N ALA A 103 23.29 -12.65 -19.19
CA ALA A 103 24.33 -12.79 -20.22
C ALA A 103 25.63 -12.07 -19.85
N ARG A 104 25.51 -10.93 -19.15
CA ARG A 104 26.65 -10.16 -18.60
C ARG A 104 27.21 -10.72 -17.29
N GLY A 105 26.64 -11.79 -16.75
CA GLY A 105 27.09 -12.43 -15.51
C GLY A 105 26.73 -11.68 -14.22
N LEU A 106 25.80 -10.73 -14.29
CA LEU A 106 25.39 -9.91 -13.14
C LEU A 106 24.34 -10.62 -12.26
N LEU A 107 23.60 -11.60 -12.80
CA LEU A 107 22.53 -12.32 -12.10
C LEU A 107 22.83 -13.83 -12.00
N PRO A 108 23.87 -14.24 -11.26
CA PRO A 108 24.32 -15.62 -11.22
C PRO A 108 23.28 -16.60 -10.63
N ASN A 109 22.46 -16.17 -9.66
CA ASN A 109 21.49 -17.06 -9.02
C ASN A 109 20.27 -17.30 -9.91
N LEU A 110 19.74 -16.27 -10.55
CA LEU A 110 18.67 -16.37 -11.54
C LEU A 110 19.14 -17.15 -12.77
N LYS A 111 20.38 -16.90 -13.24
CA LYS A 111 20.99 -17.67 -14.32
C LYS A 111 21.05 -19.15 -13.98
N LYS A 112 21.43 -19.51 -12.75
CA LYS A 112 21.44 -20.91 -12.30
C LYS A 112 20.06 -21.56 -12.37
N LEU A 113 18.98 -20.84 -12.03
CA LEU A 113 17.61 -21.34 -12.15
C LEU A 113 17.20 -21.49 -13.62
N ALA A 114 17.57 -20.53 -14.47
CA ALA A 114 17.31 -20.56 -15.91
C ALA A 114 18.00 -21.74 -16.59
N ASP A 115 19.29 -21.96 -16.32
CA ASP A 115 20.10 -23.05 -16.87
C ASP A 115 19.56 -24.44 -16.44
N ALA A 116 18.84 -24.52 -15.31
CA ALA A 116 18.16 -25.72 -14.86
C ALA A 116 16.79 -25.96 -15.54
N GLY A 117 16.42 -25.15 -16.53
CA GLY A 117 15.14 -25.23 -17.23
C GLY A 117 13.98 -24.52 -16.50
N GLY A 118 14.28 -23.77 -15.44
CA GLY A 118 13.30 -23.17 -14.55
C GLY A 118 12.81 -21.78 -14.96
N TYR A 119 13.23 -21.23 -16.11
CA TYR A 119 12.87 -19.87 -16.53
C TYR A 119 11.82 -19.84 -17.66
N ARG A 120 10.80 -18.98 -17.53
CA ARG A 120 9.86 -18.58 -18.60
C ARG A 120 9.46 -17.12 -18.47
N HIS A 121 9.07 -16.51 -19.59
CA HIS A 121 8.28 -15.27 -19.56
C HIS A 121 6.90 -15.61 -18.95
N LEU A 122 6.36 -14.69 -18.15
CA LEU A 122 5.10 -14.86 -17.46
C LEU A 122 4.09 -13.84 -18.01
N ALA A 123 3.01 -14.31 -18.63
CA ALA A 123 1.96 -13.42 -19.08
C ALA A 123 1.35 -12.67 -17.88
N THR A 124 1.39 -11.34 -17.96
CA THR A 124 0.89 -10.43 -16.92
C THR A 124 -0.62 -10.24 -16.99
N THR A 125 -1.17 -9.43 -16.09
CA THR A 125 -2.59 -9.09 -16.03
C THR A 125 -2.97 -7.99 -17.01
N MET A 126 -4.28 -7.82 -17.22
CA MET A 126 -4.84 -6.71 -17.96
C MET A 126 -5.69 -5.87 -16.99
N PRO A 127 -5.33 -4.61 -16.72
CA PRO A 127 -4.06 -3.95 -17.03
C PRO A 127 -2.89 -4.52 -16.20
N PRO A 128 -1.63 -4.41 -16.68
CA PRO A 128 -0.43 -4.91 -16.00
C PRO A 128 -0.02 -3.97 -14.86
N MET A 129 -0.73 -4.03 -13.75
CA MET A 129 -0.48 -3.21 -12.57
C MET A 129 -0.33 -4.07 -11.32
N SER A 130 0.63 -3.75 -10.46
CA SER A 130 0.88 -4.48 -9.20
C SER A 130 -0.38 -4.79 -8.36
N PRO A 131 -1.33 -3.86 -8.10
CA PRO A 131 -2.55 -4.20 -7.37
C PRO A 131 -3.39 -5.29 -8.07
N VAL A 132 -3.43 -5.30 -9.40
CA VAL A 132 -4.16 -6.28 -10.21
C VAL A 132 -3.39 -7.60 -10.27
N GLY A 133 -2.09 -7.51 -10.59
CA GLY A 133 -1.15 -8.62 -10.69
C GLY A 133 -1.10 -9.46 -9.42
N TRP A 134 -0.77 -8.84 -8.29
CA TRP A 134 -0.65 -9.55 -7.01
C TRP A 134 -2.00 -10.06 -6.47
N SER A 135 -3.13 -9.42 -6.85
CA SER A 135 -4.47 -9.96 -6.58
C SER A 135 -4.77 -11.20 -7.42
N THR A 136 -4.35 -11.20 -8.69
CA THR A 136 -4.44 -12.36 -9.60
C THR A 136 -3.57 -13.52 -9.10
N PHE A 137 -2.30 -13.25 -8.75
CA PHE A 137 -1.39 -14.20 -8.09
C PHE A 137 -2.04 -14.83 -6.86
N ALA A 138 -2.61 -14.01 -5.98
CA ALA A 138 -3.21 -14.47 -4.74
C ALA A 138 -4.42 -15.37 -4.95
N THR A 139 -5.28 -15.03 -5.92
CA THR A 139 -6.64 -15.61 -6.05
C THR A 139 -6.77 -16.64 -7.16
N GLY A 140 -5.87 -16.66 -8.13
CA GLY A 140 -5.96 -17.50 -9.32
C GLY A 140 -7.10 -17.10 -10.26
N THR A 141 -7.55 -15.83 -10.19
CA THR A 141 -8.60 -15.27 -11.06
C THR A 141 -8.13 -13.93 -11.62
N ASP A 142 -8.70 -13.49 -12.74
CA ASP A 142 -8.54 -12.13 -13.27
C ASP A 142 -9.25 -11.06 -12.41
N ALA A 143 -9.17 -9.80 -12.87
CA ALA A 143 -9.79 -8.65 -12.21
C ALA A 143 -11.32 -8.80 -12.05
N GLY A 144 -12.00 -9.44 -13.00
CA GLY A 144 -13.43 -9.77 -12.92
C GLY A 144 -13.79 -10.74 -11.80
N GLY A 145 -12.83 -11.59 -11.39
CA GLY A 145 -12.96 -12.50 -10.26
C GLY A 145 -12.59 -11.88 -8.91
N HIS A 146 -11.56 -11.04 -8.85
CA HIS A 146 -11.07 -10.49 -7.57
C HIS A 146 -11.41 -9.01 -7.30
N ASN A 147 -12.09 -8.32 -8.23
CA ASN A 147 -12.61 -6.95 -8.07
C ASN A 147 -11.53 -5.85 -7.93
N ILE A 148 -10.29 -6.10 -8.36
CA ILE A 148 -9.23 -5.08 -8.34
C ILE A 148 -8.82 -4.83 -9.79
N PHE A 149 -9.07 -3.64 -10.30
CA PHE A 149 -8.83 -3.29 -11.71
C PHE A 149 -7.72 -2.25 -11.89
N ASP A 150 -7.31 -1.60 -10.80
CA ASP A 150 -6.47 -0.41 -10.79
C ASP A 150 -5.99 -0.13 -9.35
N PHE A 151 -5.18 0.90 -9.11
CA PHE A 151 -4.98 1.56 -7.82
C PHE A 151 -6.20 2.39 -7.40
N LEU A 152 -6.88 3.02 -8.35
CA LEU A 152 -8.04 3.89 -8.13
C LEU A 152 -9.26 3.37 -8.88
N THR A 153 -10.42 3.41 -8.24
CA THR A 153 -11.71 3.21 -8.90
C THR A 153 -12.57 4.47 -8.76
N ARG A 154 -13.70 4.51 -9.45
CA ARG A 154 -14.64 5.63 -9.38
C ARG A 154 -15.66 5.44 -8.27
N ASP A 155 -16.01 6.53 -7.60
CA ASP A 155 -17.24 6.60 -6.82
C ASP A 155 -18.41 6.91 -7.78
N LEU A 156 -19.39 6.01 -7.84
CA LEU A 156 -20.56 6.18 -8.73
C LEU A 156 -21.45 7.38 -8.38
N ARG A 157 -21.30 7.96 -7.19
CA ARG A 157 -22.07 9.11 -6.71
C ARG A 157 -21.38 10.44 -6.96
N THR A 158 -20.06 10.48 -6.89
CA THR A 158 -19.30 11.75 -7.02
C THR A 158 -18.47 11.80 -8.30
N HIS A 159 -18.37 10.67 -9.02
CA HIS A 159 -17.47 10.44 -10.14
C HIS A 159 -15.98 10.60 -9.79
N GLY A 160 -15.64 10.84 -8.53
CA GLY A 160 -14.27 11.05 -8.07
C GLY A 160 -13.50 9.74 -7.88
N PRO A 161 -12.16 9.80 -7.84
CA PRO A 161 -11.33 8.65 -7.56
C PRO A 161 -11.44 8.24 -6.09
N VAL A 162 -11.48 6.94 -5.84
CA VAL A 162 -11.37 6.30 -4.52
C VAL A 162 -10.43 5.10 -4.61
N LEU A 163 -9.80 4.71 -3.51
CA LEU A 163 -8.92 3.53 -3.50
C LEU A 163 -9.69 2.26 -3.90
N SER A 164 -9.13 1.49 -4.81
CA SER A 164 -9.71 0.22 -5.27
C SER A 164 -9.52 -0.91 -4.26
N SER A 165 -8.53 -0.79 -3.38
CA SER A 165 -8.00 -1.86 -2.53
C SER A 165 -8.64 -1.91 -1.15
N THR A 166 -8.85 -0.76 -0.52
CA THR A 166 -9.30 -0.67 0.86
C THR A 166 -10.30 0.47 1.02
N ARG A 167 -11.38 0.20 1.75
CA ARG A 167 -12.33 1.22 2.18
C ARG A 167 -12.21 1.44 3.68
N ILE A 168 -11.91 2.68 4.08
CA ILE A 168 -11.88 3.10 5.48
C ILE A 168 -13.11 3.96 5.74
N THR A 169 -14.00 3.50 6.62
CA THR A 169 -15.17 4.26 7.06
C THR A 169 -14.95 4.72 8.49
N ALA A 170 -15.16 6.01 8.75
CA ALA A 170 -15.09 6.56 10.09
C ALA A 170 -16.06 5.83 11.02
N GLY A 171 -15.66 5.66 12.28
CA GLY A 171 -16.52 4.99 13.25
C GLY A 171 -17.69 5.88 13.69
N GLU A 172 -18.88 5.29 13.74
CA GLU A 172 -20.10 5.98 14.16
C GLU A 172 -19.99 6.54 15.59
N PRO A 173 -20.56 7.73 15.86
CA PRO A 173 -20.69 8.25 17.22
C PRO A 173 -21.46 7.27 18.10
N ARG A 174 -20.88 6.89 19.24
CA ARG A 174 -21.57 6.11 20.28
C ARG A 174 -22.39 7.07 21.13
N ARG A 175 -23.70 6.85 21.19
CA ARG A 175 -24.63 7.69 21.97
C ARG A 175 -25.12 6.95 23.21
N LEU A 176 -25.17 7.65 24.34
CA LEU A 176 -25.87 7.24 25.57
C LEU A 176 -26.91 8.32 25.89
N GLY A 177 -28.15 8.11 25.44
CA GLY A 177 -29.16 9.16 25.47
C GLY A 177 -28.77 10.36 24.59
N PRO A 178 -28.86 11.61 25.07
CA PRO A 178 -28.44 12.81 24.33
C PRO A 178 -26.92 13.02 24.29
N LEU A 179 -26.13 12.22 25.02
CA LEU A 179 -24.68 12.39 25.15
C LEU A 179 -23.93 11.48 24.18
N THR A 180 -22.97 12.05 23.44
CA THR A 180 -21.99 11.29 22.66
C THR A 180 -20.85 10.84 23.60
N VAL A 181 -20.66 9.52 23.75
CA VAL A 181 -19.65 8.91 24.64
C VAL A 181 -18.41 8.44 23.85
N GLY A 182 -18.10 9.13 22.75
CA GLY A 182 -17.01 8.81 21.83
C GLY A 182 -17.48 8.21 20.50
N ARG A 183 -16.55 7.65 19.72
CA ARG A 183 -16.81 7.02 18.42
C ARG A 183 -16.44 5.55 18.44
N ALA A 184 -17.12 4.75 17.62
CA ALA A 184 -16.68 3.40 17.31
C ALA A 184 -15.31 3.43 16.62
N LYS A 185 -14.61 2.29 16.59
CA LYS A 185 -13.38 2.18 15.79
C LYS A 185 -13.74 2.30 14.29
N PRO A 186 -12.84 2.88 13.47
CA PRO A 186 -13.05 2.90 12.03
C PRO A 186 -13.20 1.47 11.49
N ARG A 187 -14.07 1.29 10.51
CA ARG A 187 -14.21 0.04 9.78
C ARG A 187 -13.27 0.09 8.58
N ILE A 188 -12.37 -0.89 8.52
CA ILE A 188 -11.41 -1.03 7.43
C ILE A 188 -11.80 -2.31 6.67
N GLU A 189 -12.17 -2.17 5.40
CA GLU A 189 -12.60 -3.28 4.54
C GLU A 189 -11.60 -3.48 3.40
N LEU A 190 -11.11 -4.72 3.25
CA LEU A 190 -10.38 -5.14 2.05
C LEU A 190 -11.38 -5.35 0.91
N LEU A 191 -11.18 -4.66 -0.21
CA LEU A 191 -12.07 -4.70 -1.38
C LEU A 191 -11.72 -5.81 -2.36
N ARG A 192 -10.54 -6.43 -2.23
CA ARG A 192 -10.19 -7.65 -2.96
C ARG A 192 -11.16 -8.76 -2.59
N ARG A 193 -11.80 -9.32 -3.62
CA ARG A 193 -12.72 -10.46 -3.53
C ARG A 193 -11.99 -11.75 -3.93
N SER A 194 -12.74 -12.83 -4.04
CA SER A 194 -12.24 -14.19 -4.25
C SER A 194 -11.33 -14.71 -3.14
N LYS A 195 -11.33 -16.03 -2.94
CA LYS A 195 -10.56 -16.66 -1.88
C LYS A 195 -9.10 -16.82 -2.35
N PRO A 196 -8.11 -16.26 -1.63
CA PRO A 196 -6.71 -16.45 -1.97
C PRO A 196 -6.20 -17.85 -1.58
N PHE A 197 -5.12 -18.30 -2.24
CA PHE A 197 -4.57 -19.65 -2.05
C PHE A 197 -4.18 -19.93 -0.59
N TRP A 198 -3.66 -18.95 0.17
CA TRP A 198 -3.28 -19.15 1.58
C TRP A 198 -4.46 -19.50 2.48
N LYS A 199 -5.67 -19.02 2.19
CA LYS A 199 -6.89 -19.45 2.91
C LYS A 199 -7.26 -20.88 2.53
N THR A 200 -7.14 -21.25 1.26
CA THR A 200 -7.36 -22.63 0.80
C THR A 200 -6.35 -23.60 1.43
N LEU A 201 -5.06 -23.21 1.50
CA LEU A 201 -4.01 -23.95 2.19
C LEU A 201 -4.36 -24.15 3.68
N ALA A 202 -4.78 -23.08 4.35
CA ALA A 202 -5.15 -23.12 5.75
C ALA A 202 -6.32 -24.07 6.05
N GLU A 203 -7.35 -24.11 5.19
CA GLU A 203 -8.47 -25.05 5.30
C GLU A 203 -8.03 -26.51 5.16
N GLN A 204 -6.97 -26.75 4.38
CA GLN A 204 -6.33 -28.06 4.23
C GLN A 204 -5.22 -28.30 5.27
N GLY A 205 -5.04 -27.41 6.25
CA GLY A 205 -4.03 -27.54 7.30
C GLY A 205 -2.59 -27.46 6.78
N VAL A 206 -2.34 -26.70 5.73
CA VAL A 206 -0.99 -26.31 5.29
C VAL A 206 -0.71 -24.92 5.88
N PRO A 207 0.31 -24.76 6.73
CA PRO A 207 0.66 -23.46 7.29
C PRO A 207 1.18 -22.54 6.18
N SER A 208 0.95 -21.23 6.33
CA SER A 208 1.51 -20.25 5.41
C SER A 208 1.91 -18.94 6.09
N THR A 209 3.02 -18.37 5.62
CA THR A 209 3.53 -17.05 6.02
C THR A 209 3.57 -16.13 4.80
N ILE A 210 2.77 -15.06 4.81
CA ILE A 210 2.58 -14.12 3.69
C ILE A 210 3.14 -12.75 4.08
N LEU A 211 4.25 -12.36 3.50
CA LEU A 211 4.97 -11.14 3.86
C LEU A 211 4.89 -10.14 2.72
N ARG A 212 4.25 -9.00 2.97
CA ARG A 212 4.32 -7.84 2.07
C ARG A 212 3.84 -8.12 0.64
N VAL A 213 3.02 -9.15 0.41
CA VAL A 213 2.30 -9.35 -0.86
C VAL A 213 1.27 -8.23 -1.02
N PRO A 214 1.27 -7.44 -2.12
CA PRO A 214 0.33 -6.34 -2.34
C PRO A 214 -1.15 -6.72 -2.17
N ILE A 215 -1.98 -5.74 -1.80
CA ILE A 215 -3.45 -5.91 -1.60
C ILE A 215 -3.80 -6.91 -0.48
N THR A 216 -3.09 -6.73 0.63
CA THR A 216 -3.26 -7.47 1.88
C THR A 216 -3.57 -6.56 3.06
N PHE A 217 -3.98 -5.31 2.82
CA PHE A 217 -4.44 -4.41 3.88
C PHE A 217 -5.96 -4.16 3.82
N PRO A 218 -6.70 -4.38 4.92
CA PRO A 218 -6.28 -5.05 6.15
C PRO A 218 -5.92 -6.52 5.89
N PRO A 219 -5.13 -7.14 6.78
CA PRO A 219 -4.65 -8.51 6.61
C PRO A 219 -5.81 -9.50 6.67
N ASP A 220 -5.72 -10.53 5.84
CA ASP A 220 -6.65 -11.64 5.85
C ASP A 220 -6.61 -12.37 7.20
N ASN A 221 -7.79 -12.77 7.70
CA ASN A 221 -7.89 -13.65 8.85
C ASN A 221 -7.79 -15.11 8.41
N TYR A 222 -6.71 -15.80 8.81
CA TYR A 222 -6.48 -17.23 8.57
C TYR A 222 -5.41 -17.75 9.55
N PRO A 223 -5.36 -19.06 9.87
CA PRO A 223 -4.39 -19.62 10.83
C PRO A 223 -2.95 -19.68 10.28
N GLY A 224 -2.31 -18.53 10.11
CA GLY A 224 -0.91 -18.35 9.70
C GLY A 224 -0.39 -16.94 10.04
N HIS A 225 0.71 -16.53 9.41
CA HIS A 225 1.32 -15.21 9.65
C HIS A 225 1.23 -14.34 8.39
N MET A 226 0.77 -13.10 8.54
CA MET A 226 0.69 -12.12 7.46
C MET A 226 1.22 -10.78 7.92
N LEU A 227 2.07 -10.17 7.11
CA LEU A 227 2.44 -8.77 7.19
C LEU A 227 1.88 -8.06 5.94
N SER A 228 1.02 -7.06 6.15
CA SER A 228 0.32 -6.37 5.05
C SER A 228 1.31 -5.55 4.21
N ALA A 229 0.89 -5.12 3.03
CA ALA A 229 1.74 -4.49 2.02
C ALA A 229 1.15 -3.19 1.45
N MET A 230 1.30 -2.97 0.15
CA MET A 230 0.62 -1.94 -0.63
C MET A 230 -0.79 -1.63 -0.12
N CYS A 231 -1.09 -0.33 -0.05
CA CYS A 231 -2.32 0.28 0.49
C CYS A 231 -2.45 0.34 2.02
N VAL A 232 -1.47 -0.15 2.80
CA VAL A 232 -1.32 0.33 4.18
C VAL A 232 -1.10 1.85 4.13
N PRO A 233 -1.94 2.69 4.75
CA PRO A 233 -1.77 4.14 4.73
C PRO A 233 -0.66 4.57 5.71
N ASP A 234 -0.25 5.83 5.60
CA ASP A 234 0.48 6.49 6.68
C ASP A 234 -0.45 6.72 7.89
N LEU A 235 0.12 7.16 9.01
CA LEU A 235 -0.62 7.40 10.24
C LEU A 235 -1.74 8.43 10.05
N ARG A 236 -1.59 9.36 9.09
CA ARG A 236 -2.59 10.38 8.74
C ARG A 236 -3.72 9.84 7.86
N GLY A 237 -3.61 8.60 7.37
CA GLY A 237 -4.58 7.98 6.47
C GLY A 237 -4.32 8.25 4.99
N THR A 238 -3.20 8.90 4.63
CA THR A 238 -2.83 9.18 3.24
C THR A 238 -1.98 8.04 2.66
N GLN A 239 -1.71 8.08 1.35
CA GLN A 239 -0.83 7.11 0.68
C GLN A 239 0.64 7.56 0.67
N GLY A 240 1.13 8.10 1.80
CA GLY A 240 2.53 8.49 1.98
C GLY A 240 2.81 9.98 1.77
N THR A 241 2.29 10.84 2.66
CA THR A 241 2.57 12.29 2.59
C THR A 241 3.78 12.66 3.44
N PHE A 242 4.88 13.02 2.78
CA PHE A 242 6.10 13.49 3.46
C PHE A 242 5.98 14.92 3.97
N SER A 243 6.93 15.34 4.81
CA SER A 243 7.04 16.73 5.27
C SER A 243 8.44 17.28 4.97
N HIS A 244 8.52 18.51 4.50
CA HIS A 244 9.77 19.24 4.29
C HIS A 244 9.72 20.52 5.13
N TYR A 245 10.63 20.62 6.09
CA TYR A 245 10.75 21.73 7.01
C TYR A 245 11.91 22.63 6.58
N THR A 246 11.68 23.92 6.48
CA THR A 246 12.71 24.88 6.07
C THR A 246 12.89 25.99 7.08
N GLU A 247 14.08 26.55 7.11
CA GLU A 247 14.36 27.83 7.77
C GLU A 247 13.44 28.95 7.21
N PRO A 248 12.95 29.88 8.06
CA PRO A 248 12.14 31.02 7.63
C PRO A 248 12.79 31.85 6.54
N GLY A 249 11.98 32.34 5.60
CA GLY A 249 12.46 33.21 4.53
C GLY A 249 13.19 32.49 3.39
N ARG A 250 13.34 31.16 3.45
CA ARG A 250 13.80 30.37 2.29
C ARG A 250 12.83 30.60 1.12
N PRO A 251 13.30 31.06 -0.06
CA PRO A 251 12.43 31.23 -1.21
C PRO A 251 11.69 29.94 -1.51
N ARG A 252 10.36 30.02 -1.68
CA ARG A 252 9.58 28.87 -2.14
C ARG A 252 10.08 28.49 -3.53
N GLN A 253 10.29 27.19 -3.72
CA GLN A 253 10.62 26.63 -5.03
C GLN A 253 9.59 27.10 -6.05
N ALA A 254 10.05 27.64 -7.18
CA ALA A 254 9.17 28.08 -8.24
C ALA A 254 8.45 26.87 -8.86
N GLY A 255 7.15 27.02 -9.11
CA GLY A 255 6.30 25.96 -9.67
C GLY A 255 5.27 25.43 -8.67
N GLU A 256 4.35 24.61 -9.18
CA GLU A 256 3.29 23.99 -8.39
C GLU A 256 3.83 22.71 -7.75
N THR A 257 3.75 22.63 -6.41
CA THR A 257 4.10 21.41 -5.67
C THR A 257 2.92 20.45 -5.69
N THR A 258 3.11 19.24 -6.18
CA THR A 258 2.03 18.26 -6.35
C THR A 258 2.03 17.14 -5.31
N GLY A 259 3.03 17.10 -4.42
CA GLY A 259 3.14 16.13 -3.33
C GLY A 259 3.82 16.70 -2.09
N GLY A 260 3.58 16.04 -0.95
CA GLY A 260 4.16 16.39 0.34
C GLY A 260 3.58 17.64 1.01
N THR A 261 4.01 17.90 2.25
CA THR A 261 3.69 19.11 3.01
C THR A 261 4.96 19.93 3.21
N ARG A 262 4.95 21.23 2.88
CA ARG A 262 6.08 22.15 3.10
C ARG A 262 5.76 23.11 4.24
N LEU A 263 6.64 23.18 5.23
CA LEU A 263 6.43 23.88 6.49
C LEU A 263 7.65 24.74 6.82
N GLU A 264 7.43 25.93 7.35
CA GLU A 264 8.51 26.76 7.91
C GLU A 264 8.67 26.46 9.40
N MET A 265 9.92 26.30 9.83
CA MET A 265 10.26 26.18 11.25
C MET A 265 10.27 27.55 11.91
N VAL A 266 10.19 27.60 13.23
CA VAL A 266 10.32 28.84 14.01
C VAL A 266 11.74 28.96 14.53
N VAL A 267 12.36 30.14 14.40
CA VAL A 267 13.66 30.42 15.03
C VAL A 267 13.45 30.60 16.53
N THR A 268 14.10 29.76 17.34
CA THR A 268 14.01 29.81 18.82
C THR A 268 15.32 30.20 19.49
N GLY A 269 16.42 30.29 18.73
CA GLY A 269 17.73 30.73 19.19
C GLY A 269 18.69 30.87 18.00
N GLU A 270 19.93 31.32 18.26
CA GLU A 270 20.99 31.27 17.25
C GLU A 270 21.20 29.82 16.82
N ASP A 271 21.13 29.58 15.51
CA ASP A 271 21.23 28.24 14.91
C ASP A 271 20.31 27.17 15.54
N THR A 272 19.18 27.61 16.12
CA THR A 272 18.20 26.72 16.76
C THR A 272 16.82 26.97 16.19
N PHE A 273 16.20 25.90 15.68
CA PHE A 273 14.89 25.94 15.02
C PHE A 273 13.95 24.93 15.66
N ALA A 274 12.66 25.27 15.73
CA ALA A 274 11.60 24.39 16.22
C ALA A 274 10.54 24.15 15.14
N GLY A 275 10.03 22.92 15.06
CA GLY A 275 8.98 22.52 14.13
C GLY A 275 7.95 21.60 14.79
N GLU A 276 6.88 21.31 14.07
CA GLU A 276 5.82 20.42 14.52
C GLU A 276 5.54 19.35 13.46
N LEU A 277 5.78 18.09 13.80
CA LEU A 277 5.36 16.94 12.99
C LEU A 277 3.84 16.88 12.92
N LEU A 278 3.30 16.61 11.73
CA LEU A 278 1.87 16.43 11.51
C LEU A 278 1.48 14.95 11.69
N GLY A 279 0.59 14.71 12.65
CA GLY A 279 -0.01 13.41 12.94
C GLY A 279 -1.45 13.30 12.47
N PRO A 280 -2.17 12.24 12.89
CA PRO A 280 -3.55 12.04 12.49
C PRO A 280 -4.49 13.07 13.09
N ASP A 281 -5.64 13.19 12.45
CA ASP A 281 -6.80 13.86 12.98
C ASP A 281 -7.38 13.06 14.17
N LEU A 282 -7.28 13.63 15.38
CA LEU A 282 -7.75 13.02 16.63
C LEU A 282 -8.96 13.79 17.20
N PRO A 283 -9.87 13.10 17.93
CA PRO A 283 -11.01 13.77 18.57
C PRO A 283 -10.59 14.93 19.47
N ALA A 284 -11.25 16.08 19.31
CA ALA A 284 -11.04 17.31 20.06
C ALA A 284 -12.39 17.85 20.58
N GLY A 285 -12.65 17.66 21.88
CA GLY A 285 -13.93 18.05 22.50
C GLY A 285 -15.10 17.13 22.11
N ASN A 286 -16.34 17.61 22.28
CA ASN A 286 -17.54 16.78 22.13
C ASN A 286 -17.87 16.41 20.67
N ASP A 287 -17.51 17.23 19.68
CA ASP A 287 -17.84 17.00 18.26
C ASP A 287 -16.73 17.38 17.26
N GLY A 288 -15.57 17.85 17.72
CA GLY A 288 -14.47 18.29 16.88
C GLY A 288 -13.41 17.22 16.60
N VAL A 289 -12.64 17.41 15.53
CA VAL A 289 -11.42 16.64 15.26
C VAL A 289 -10.31 17.67 14.98
N ALA A 290 -9.12 17.45 15.51
CA ALA A 290 -7.97 18.31 15.29
C ALA A 290 -6.76 17.48 14.87
N THR A 291 -5.99 17.98 13.91
CA THR A 291 -4.72 17.38 13.51
C THR A 291 -3.76 17.40 14.69
N ALA A 292 -3.43 16.21 15.19
CA ALA A 292 -2.48 16.08 16.28
C ALA A 292 -1.07 16.42 15.80
N LYS A 293 -0.29 17.06 16.66
CA LYS A 293 1.07 17.48 16.35
C LYS A 293 2.07 16.95 17.37
N ALA A 294 3.32 16.80 16.97
CA ALA A 294 4.42 16.46 17.86
C ALA A 294 5.60 17.43 17.63
N PRO A 295 6.05 18.18 18.65
CA PRO A 295 7.12 19.16 18.48
C PRO A 295 8.47 18.46 18.29
N PHE A 296 9.36 19.12 17.55
CA PHE A 296 10.79 18.82 17.52
C PHE A 296 11.63 20.09 17.51
N THR A 297 12.87 19.98 17.98
CA THR A 297 13.88 21.04 17.93
C THR A 297 15.09 20.54 17.15
N VAL A 298 15.76 21.43 16.42
CA VAL A 298 17.05 21.17 15.78
C VAL A 298 18.04 22.27 16.15
N HIS A 299 19.21 21.85 16.65
CA HIS A 299 20.37 22.70 16.92
C HIS A 299 21.43 22.45 15.86
N LEU A 300 21.83 23.49 15.15
CA LEU A 300 22.72 23.40 14.00
C LEU A 300 24.16 23.78 14.38
N ASP A 301 25.10 22.88 14.13
CA ASP A 301 26.52 23.22 14.03
C ASP A 301 26.86 23.36 12.55
N ARG A 302 26.79 24.60 12.05
CA ARG A 302 27.08 24.93 10.64
C ARG A 302 28.51 24.58 10.26
N ARG A 303 29.49 24.78 11.16
CA ARG A 303 30.91 24.53 10.87
C ARG A 303 31.22 23.04 10.79
N GLY A 304 30.66 22.26 11.70
CA GLY A 304 30.78 20.80 11.70
C GLY A 304 29.87 20.09 10.70
N GLN A 305 28.92 20.80 10.08
CA GLN A 305 27.80 20.24 9.31
C GLN A 305 27.07 19.14 10.08
N ARG A 306 26.68 19.45 11.32
CA ARG A 306 25.93 18.54 12.21
C ARG A 306 24.64 19.20 12.65
N ALA A 307 23.54 18.46 12.59
CA ALA A 307 22.24 18.90 13.09
C ALA A 307 21.80 17.97 14.23
N HIS A 308 21.69 18.51 15.45
CA HIS A 308 21.24 17.77 16.63
C HIS A 308 19.73 17.95 16.81
N PHE A 309 18.98 16.86 16.76
CA PHE A 309 17.53 16.83 16.84
C PHE A 309 17.06 16.33 18.21
N GLU A 310 15.99 16.96 18.71
CA GLU A 310 15.22 16.51 19.87
C GLU A 310 13.76 16.28 19.42
N VAL A 311 13.29 15.03 19.51
CA VAL A 311 11.93 14.62 19.10
C VAL A 311 11.30 13.76 20.20
N GLY A 312 10.45 14.36 21.02
CA GLY A 312 9.88 13.67 22.19
C GLY A 312 10.96 13.20 23.16
N GLU A 313 11.08 11.88 23.34
CA GLU A 313 12.11 11.26 24.19
C GLU A 313 13.40 10.89 23.42
N SER A 314 13.43 11.10 22.09
CA SER A 314 14.55 10.72 21.23
C SER A 314 15.46 11.91 20.94
N THR A 315 16.77 11.71 21.04
CA THR A 315 17.78 12.66 20.55
C THR A 315 18.73 11.97 19.59
N PHE A 316 19.12 12.65 18.52
CA PHE A 316 20.02 12.11 17.50
C PHE A 316 20.72 13.25 16.75
N THR A 317 21.84 12.95 16.10
CA THR A 317 22.60 13.94 15.32
C THR A 317 22.81 13.42 13.91
N LEU A 318 22.52 14.25 12.91
CA LEU A 318 22.68 13.92 11.50
C LEU A 318 23.77 14.77 10.85
N GLY A 319 24.57 14.14 9.98
CA GLY A 319 25.39 14.82 8.99
C GLY A 319 24.66 15.06 7.66
N PRO A 320 25.37 15.58 6.64
CA PRO A 320 24.83 15.75 5.30
C PRO A 320 24.35 14.44 4.71
N ARG A 321 23.12 14.43 4.16
CA ARG A 321 22.52 13.29 3.45
C ARG A 321 22.43 12.00 4.29
N GLU A 322 22.47 12.11 5.60
CA GLU A 322 22.34 10.99 6.52
C GLU A 322 20.88 10.83 6.96
N TYR A 323 20.32 9.64 6.78
CA TYR A 323 19.03 9.28 7.38
C TYR A 323 19.17 8.95 8.85
N SER A 324 18.28 9.47 9.68
CA SER A 324 18.12 8.98 11.05
C SER A 324 17.69 7.50 11.08
N PRO A 325 17.94 6.80 12.20
CA PRO A 325 17.15 5.62 12.54
C PRO A 325 15.64 5.92 12.56
N TRP A 326 14.80 4.88 12.60
CA TRP A 326 13.36 5.09 12.82
C TRP A 326 13.11 5.73 14.19
N ILE A 327 12.58 6.95 14.18
CA ILE A 327 12.23 7.71 15.38
C ILE A 327 10.78 7.44 15.73
N ARG A 328 10.51 7.01 16.96
CA ARG A 328 9.14 6.84 17.47
C ARG A 328 8.56 8.18 17.90
N VAL A 329 7.35 8.47 17.44
CA VAL A 329 6.65 9.73 17.70
C VAL A 329 5.28 9.43 18.27
N LYS A 330 4.94 10.12 19.37
CA LYS A 330 3.64 10.04 20.03
C LYS A 330 2.83 11.29 19.71
N PHE A 331 1.63 11.13 19.19
CA PHE A 331 0.72 12.23 18.86
C PHE A 331 -0.46 12.29 19.84
N GLY A 332 -0.83 13.51 20.23
CA GLY A 332 -1.93 13.79 21.17
C GLY A 332 -1.52 13.79 22.65
N GLN A 333 -2.26 14.53 23.47
CA GLN A 333 -2.09 14.59 24.93
C GLN A 333 -3.43 14.28 25.62
N ARG A 334 -3.39 13.51 26.74
CA ARG A 334 -4.54 13.17 27.60
C ARG A 334 -5.83 12.74 26.85
N GLY A 335 -5.95 11.43 26.55
CA GLY A 335 -7.14 10.86 25.90
C GLY A 335 -6.75 10.04 24.67
N ALA A 336 -7.24 10.43 23.50
CA ALA A 336 -6.88 9.82 22.22
C ALA A 336 -5.39 10.04 21.92
N ARG A 337 -4.70 8.97 21.52
CA ARG A 337 -3.27 8.96 21.19
C ARG A 337 -3.06 8.15 19.93
N ALA A 338 -2.02 8.50 19.18
CA ALA A 338 -1.55 7.74 18.04
C ALA A 338 -0.02 7.60 18.08
N HIS A 339 0.50 6.51 17.53
CA HIS A 339 1.89 6.10 17.63
C HIS A 339 2.44 5.88 16.22
N GLY A 340 3.39 6.72 15.83
CA GLY A 340 4.03 6.67 14.53
C GLY A 340 5.52 6.47 14.60
N ILE A 341 6.11 6.16 13.46
CA ILE A 341 7.55 6.22 13.24
C ILE A 341 7.87 7.04 11.99
N CYS A 342 8.97 7.78 12.01
CA CYS A 342 9.47 8.50 10.83
C CYS A 342 11.01 8.54 10.83
N ARG A 343 11.60 8.87 9.68
CA ARG A 343 13.03 9.22 9.57
C ARG A 343 13.18 10.69 9.18
N PHE A 344 14.28 11.26 9.63
CA PHE A 344 14.73 12.61 9.30
C PHE A 344 15.95 12.53 8.38
N LEU A 345 16.09 13.50 7.47
CA LEU A 345 17.27 13.73 6.67
C LEU A 345 17.47 15.24 6.53
N VAL A 346 18.69 15.72 6.75
CA VAL A 346 19.04 17.12 6.47
C VAL A 346 19.32 17.24 4.98
N THR A 347 18.46 17.96 4.27
CA THR A 347 18.60 18.19 2.81
C THR A 347 19.63 19.28 2.53
N ASP A 348 19.64 20.33 3.37
CA ASP A 348 20.47 21.51 3.21
C ASP A 348 20.88 22.01 4.61
N PHE A 349 22.13 22.49 4.76
CA PHE A 349 22.57 23.15 6.01
C PHE A 349 22.42 24.67 5.94
N GLU A 350 22.37 25.26 4.74
CA GLU A 350 22.31 26.71 4.56
C GLU A 350 21.62 27.11 3.24
N PRO A 351 20.39 27.70 3.30
CA PRO A 351 19.50 27.73 4.46
C PRO A 351 19.10 26.30 4.89
N LEU A 352 18.76 26.09 6.17
CA LEU A 352 18.45 24.75 6.68
C LEU A 352 17.19 24.16 6.01
N GLY A 353 17.32 22.91 5.55
CA GLY A 353 16.23 22.09 5.02
C GLY A 353 16.24 20.70 5.65
N VAL A 354 15.07 20.23 6.09
CA VAL A 354 14.89 18.94 6.75
C VAL A 354 13.74 18.18 6.11
N TYR A 355 14.06 17.07 5.47
CA TYR A 355 13.08 16.10 5.00
C TYR A 355 12.69 15.16 6.15
N VAL A 356 11.39 14.89 6.25
CA VAL A 356 10.83 13.87 7.14
C VAL A 356 9.94 12.96 6.32
N THR A 357 10.21 11.64 6.41
CA THR A 357 9.40 10.62 5.75
C THR A 357 7.93 10.74 6.15
N PRO A 358 7.00 10.20 5.35
CA PRO A 358 5.64 9.99 5.84
C PRO A 358 5.66 9.29 7.20
N VAL A 359 4.80 9.73 8.12
CA VAL A 359 4.70 9.14 9.45
C VAL A 359 4.04 7.77 9.32
N ASN A 360 4.84 6.71 9.39
CA ASN A 360 4.40 5.33 9.31
C ASN A 360 3.67 4.93 10.60
N LEU A 361 2.78 3.93 10.53
CA LEU A 361 2.22 3.29 11.73
C LEU A 361 3.35 2.62 12.54
N ASP A 362 3.42 2.79 13.87
CA ASP A 362 4.43 2.09 14.68
C ASP A 362 4.14 0.58 14.72
N PRO A 363 5.00 -0.29 14.16
CA PRO A 363 4.75 -1.73 14.16
C PRO A 363 4.80 -2.36 15.56
N GLY A 364 5.42 -1.70 16.54
CA GLY A 364 5.44 -2.11 17.94
C GLY A 364 4.15 -1.78 18.70
N GLN A 365 3.37 -0.82 18.19
CA GLN A 365 2.10 -0.38 18.78
C GLN A 365 1.13 0.13 17.70
N PRO A 366 0.68 -0.74 16.77
CA PRO A 366 0.02 -0.27 15.56
C PRO A 366 -1.41 0.20 15.82
N ASP A 367 -1.74 1.41 15.36
CA ASP A 367 -3.09 2.00 15.43
C ASP A 367 -4.09 1.39 14.43
N MET A 368 -3.58 0.67 13.42
CA MET A 368 -4.36 -0.05 12.41
C MET A 368 -3.88 -1.52 12.27
N PRO A 369 -4.73 -2.46 11.82
CA PRO A 369 -4.33 -3.85 11.68
C PRO A 369 -3.38 -4.02 10.49
N ILE A 370 -2.07 -4.00 10.74
CA ILE A 370 -1.04 -4.20 9.70
C ILE A 370 -0.55 -5.65 9.59
N SER A 371 -0.93 -6.53 10.53
CA SER A 371 -0.53 -7.94 10.52
C SER A 371 -1.61 -8.88 11.05
N HIS A 372 -1.51 -10.15 10.66
CA HIS A 372 -2.29 -11.24 11.21
C HIS A 372 -1.35 -12.37 11.69
N PRO A 373 -1.53 -12.92 12.90
CA PRO A 373 -2.28 -12.32 13.99
C PRO A 373 -1.70 -10.93 14.35
N PRO A 374 -2.45 -10.04 15.02
CA PRO A 374 -1.99 -8.66 15.27
C PRO A 374 -0.64 -8.52 15.99
N HIS A 375 -0.26 -9.52 16.79
CA HIS A 375 1.01 -9.52 17.52
C HIS A 375 2.22 -9.89 16.64
N TYR A 376 2.02 -10.34 15.40
CA TYR A 376 3.11 -10.71 14.52
C TYR A 376 3.99 -9.51 14.16
N ALA A 377 3.39 -8.38 13.78
CA ALA A 377 4.13 -7.14 13.53
C ALA A 377 4.93 -6.67 14.77
N ILE A 378 4.32 -6.79 15.95
CA ILE A 378 4.93 -6.41 17.23
C ILE A 378 6.14 -7.31 17.55
N ALA A 379 6.01 -8.62 17.30
CA ALA A 379 7.11 -9.56 17.50
C ALA A 379 8.30 -9.25 16.58
N LEU A 380 8.05 -8.99 15.30
CA LEU A 380 9.09 -8.56 14.35
C LEU A 380 9.76 -7.26 14.82
N ALA A 381 8.98 -6.27 15.25
CA ALA A 381 9.50 -4.98 15.69
C ALA A 381 10.37 -5.10 16.95
N LYS A 382 10.03 -6.01 17.87
CA LYS A 382 10.84 -6.30 19.06
C LYS A 382 12.14 -7.01 18.74
N LEU A 383 12.15 -7.86 17.71
CA LEU A 383 13.33 -8.63 17.31
C LEU A 383 14.30 -7.82 16.44
N GLN A 384 13.78 -6.95 15.58
CA GLN A 384 14.54 -6.34 14.49
C GLN A 384 14.60 -4.80 14.54
N GLY A 385 13.94 -4.19 15.52
CA GLY A 385 13.69 -2.75 15.58
C GLY A 385 12.45 -2.33 14.78
N PRO A 386 12.04 -1.05 14.87
CA PRO A 386 10.98 -0.52 14.01
C PRO A 386 11.36 -0.64 12.53
N TYR A 387 10.35 -0.74 11.66
CA TYR A 387 10.50 -0.94 10.22
C TYR A 387 9.36 -0.26 9.47
N ALA A 388 9.55 0.03 8.19
CA ALA A 388 8.55 0.66 7.33
C ALA A 388 7.23 -0.12 7.30
N THR A 389 6.11 0.54 7.59
CA THR A 389 4.78 -0.06 7.56
C THR A 389 3.93 0.43 6.39
N LEU A 390 4.18 1.65 5.91
CA LEU A 390 3.54 2.26 4.76
C LEU A 390 3.61 1.33 3.54
N GLY A 391 2.51 1.24 2.79
CA GLY A 391 2.40 0.32 1.66
C GLY A 391 3.33 0.64 0.49
N LEU A 392 3.64 1.92 0.29
CA LEU A 392 4.62 2.44 -0.65
C LEU A 392 5.57 3.35 0.15
N ALA A 393 6.66 2.80 0.66
CA ALA A 393 7.48 3.46 1.68
C ALA A 393 8.62 4.31 1.07
N GLU A 394 9.06 3.95 -0.12
CA GLU A 394 10.05 4.64 -0.94
C GLU A 394 9.40 5.89 -1.55
N ASP A 395 9.87 7.07 -1.15
CA ASP A 395 9.20 8.34 -1.35
C ASP A 395 9.47 8.93 -2.74
N THR A 396 8.81 8.33 -3.72
CA THR A 396 8.86 8.75 -5.13
C THR A 396 8.40 10.19 -5.33
N TRP A 397 7.48 10.69 -4.48
CA TRP A 397 7.03 12.08 -4.54
C TRP A 397 8.09 13.05 -4.05
N ALA A 398 8.81 12.76 -2.97
CA ALA A 398 9.89 13.64 -2.51
C ALA A 398 10.98 13.82 -3.58
N LEU A 399 11.33 12.77 -4.32
CA LEU A 399 12.28 12.87 -5.43
C LEU A 399 11.68 13.60 -6.65
N ASN A 400 10.41 13.32 -7.02
CA ASN A 400 9.73 14.06 -8.09
C ASN A 400 9.61 15.56 -7.80
N GLU A 401 9.45 15.93 -6.53
CA GLU A 401 9.34 17.32 -6.05
C GLU A 401 10.72 17.94 -5.75
N ARG A 402 11.81 17.22 -6.00
CA ARG A 402 13.21 17.63 -5.75
C ARG A 402 13.46 18.08 -4.30
N VAL A 403 12.77 17.44 -3.36
CA VAL A 403 12.99 17.62 -1.91
C VAL A 403 14.15 16.74 -1.44
N ILE A 404 14.26 15.54 -1.98
CA ILE A 404 15.42 14.67 -1.83
C ILE A 404 16.08 14.49 -3.20
N ASP A 405 17.37 14.18 -3.19
CA ASP A 405 18.12 13.83 -4.40
C ASP A 405 18.06 12.32 -4.68
N GLU A 406 18.62 11.93 -5.82
CA GLU A 406 18.65 10.54 -6.29
C GLU A 406 19.37 9.61 -5.31
N GLN A 407 20.48 10.05 -4.70
CA GLN A 407 21.21 9.23 -3.74
C GLN A 407 20.39 9.00 -2.46
N ALA A 408 19.75 10.04 -1.92
CA ALA A 408 18.87 9.90 -0.76
C ALA A 408 17.70 8.96 -1.06
N PHE A 409 17.12 9.00 -2.25
CA PHE A 409 16.09 8.02 -2.64
C PHE A 409 16.64 6.58 -2.67
N LEU A 410 17.81 6.35 -3.27
CA LEU A 410 18.45 5.03 -3.31
C LEU A 410 18.76 4.53 -1.90
N ASP A 411 19.33 5.36 -1.04
CA ASP A 411 19.64 5.02 0.35
C ASP A 411 18.37 4.61 1.10
N GLN A 412 17.27 5.36 0.92
CA GLN A 412 15.97 5.03 1.49
C GLN A 412 15.46 3.67 0.98
N ALA A 413 15.49 3.45 -0.34
CA ALA A 413 15.04 2.21 -0.96
C ALA A 413 15.83 0.99 -0.46
N TYR A 414 17.16 1.09 -0.33
CA TYR A 414 17.99 -0.01 0.16
C TYR A 414 17.85 -0.24 1.68
N LEU A 415 17.63 0.81 2.48
CA LEU A 415 17.29 0.64 3.90
C LEU A 415 15.99 -0.18 4.07
N ILE A 416 14.97 0.10 3.26
CA ILE A 416 13.70 -0.62 3.30
C ILE A 416 13.85 -2.04 2.73
N HIS A 417 14.62 -2.20 1.66
CA HIS A 417 14.95 -3.51 1.10
C HIS A 417 15.60 -4.42 2.15
N ASP A 418 16.58 -3.93 2.91
CA ASP A 418 17.22 -4.73 3.97
C ASP A 418 16.26 -5.06 5.12
N GLU A 419 15.39 -4.13 5.53
CA GLU A 419 14.34 -4.41 6.52
C GLU A 419 13.46 -5.59 6.09
N ARG A 420 12.98 -5.57 4.84
CA ARG A 420 12.15 -6.64 4.28
C ARG A 420 12.93 -7.95 4.12
N ARG A 421 14.21 -7.88 3.72
CA ARG A 421 15.11 -9.02 3.62
C ARG A 421 15.26 -9.72 4.97
N ARG A 422 15.54 -8.97 6.05
CA ARG A 422 15.64 -9.51 7.41
C ARG A 422 14.34 -10.14 7.90
N GLN A 423 13.18 -9.56 7.57
CA GLN A 423 11.87 -10.14 7.89
C GLN A 423 11.64 -11.46 7.15
N PHE A 424 11.94 -11.48 5.87
CA PHE A 424 11.80 -12.67 5.03
C PHE A 424 12.69 -13.82 5.48
N LEU A 425 13.99 -13.57 5.68
CA LEU A 425 14.92 -14.59 6.14
C LEU A 425 14.52 -15.14 7.52
N HIS A 426 14.05 -14.28 8.42
CA HIS A 426 13.50 -14.72 9.70
C HIS A 426 12.30 -15.66 9.53
N ALA A 427 11.38 -15.37 8.61
CA ALA A 427 10.26 -16.26 8.33
C ALA A 427 10.72 -17.56 7.66
N LEU A 428 11.68 -17.50 6.74
CA LEU A 428 12.24 -18.66 6.05
C LEU A 428 12.88 -19.64 7.04
N ASP A 429 13.66 -19.14 8.00
CA ASP A 429 14.33 -19.95 9.01
C ASP A 429 13.34 -20.59 10.02
N ARG A 430 12.18 -19.96 10.25
CA ARG A 430 11.18 -20.42 11.25
C ARG A 430 10.09 -21.31 10.67
N ASN A 431 10.00 -21.44 9.34
CA ASN A 431 8.97 -22.22 8.67
C ASN A 431 9.64 -23.31 7.80
N PRO A 432 9.89 -24.52 8.35
CA PRO A 432 10.51 -25.62 7.62
C PRO A 432 9.53 -26.38 6.70
N GLU A 433 8.25 -26.03 6.72
CA GLU A 433 7.21 -26.63 5.87
C GLU A 433 6.08 -25.64 5.58
N GLY A 434 5.27 -25.94 4.56
CA GLY A 434 4.18 -25.07 4.13
C GLY A 434 4.61 -24.00 3.13
N ALA A 435 3.78 -22.97 2.96
CA ALA A 435 4.01 -21.93 1.96
C ALA A 435 4.56 -20.65 2.59
N ILE A 436 5.59 -20.08 1.97
CA ILE A 436 6.09 -18.75 2.32
C ILE A 436 6.02 -17.92 1.05
N ALA A 437 5.39 -16.75 1.10
CA ALA A 437 5.39 -15.81 -0.01
C ALA A 437 5.83 -14.44 0.50
N VAL A 438 6.79 -13.84 -0.18
CA VAL A 438 7.25 -12.46 0.06
C VAL A 438 7.24 -11.67 -1.23
N VAL A 439 7.00 -10.36 -1.18
CA VAL A 439 7.26 -9.46 -2.32
C VAL A 439 8.25 -8.37 -1.90
N PHE A 440 9.27 -8.21 -2.73
CA PHE A 440 10.22 -7.10 -2.71
C PHE A 440 9.88 -6.15 -3.86
N ASP A 441 9.63 -4.88 -3.54
CA ASP A 441 9.20 -3.87 -4.51
C ASP A 441 10.33 -2.91 -4.95
N ALA A 442 11.54 -3.07 -4.40
CA ALA A 442 12.66 -2.16 -4.68
C ALA A 442 13.00 -2.07 -6.18
N THR A 443 12.94 -3.19 -6.90
CA THR A 443 13.16 -3.27 -8.34
C THR A 443 12.17 -2.39 -9.11
N ASP A 444 10.89 -2.47 -8.75
CA ASP A 444 9.84 -1.64 -9.33
C ASP A 444 10.01 -0.14 -8.97
N ARG A 445 10.24 0.17 -7.70
CA ARG A 445 10.41 1.56 -7.22
C ARG A 445 11.61 2.26 -7.86
N ILE A 446 12.76 1.58 -7.96
CA ILE A 446 13.98 2.13 -8.55
C ILE A 446 13.83 2.25 -10.07
N GLN A 447 13.26 1.26 -10.75
CA GLN A 447 13.02 1.38 -12.19
C GLN A 447 12.09 2.53 -12.53
N HIS A 448 11.02 2.74 -11.76
CA HIS A 448 10.18 3.93 -11.92
C HIS A 448 11.01 5.21 -11.88
N MET A 449 11.91 5.39 -10.91
CA MET A 449 12.62 6.66 -10.72
C MET A 449 13.89 6.83 -11.57
N PHE A 450 14.49 5.73 -12.06
CA PHE A 450 15.81 5.73 -12.69
C PHE A 450 15.84 5.25 -14.14
N TRP A 451 14.71 4.85 -14.75
CA TRP A 451 14.72 4.38 -16.14
C TRP A 451 15.29 5.40 -17.12
N ARG A 452 15.03 6.70 -16.90
CA ARG A 452 15.57 7.81 -17.72
C ARG A 452 17.09 7.80 -17.84
N TYR A 453 17.84 7.23 -16.89
CA TYR A 453 19.30 7.14 -17.00
C TYR A 453 19.76 6.18 -18.10
N ARG A 454 18.86 5.31 -18.57
CA ARG A 454 19.09 4.43 -19.73
C ARG A 454 18.70 5.09 -21.06
N GLU A 455 18.11 6.29 -21.02
CA GLU A 455 17.55 6.98 -22.18
C GLU A 455 17.98 8.46 -22.18
N PRO A 456 19.14 8.79 -22.77
CA PRO A 456 19.66 10.16 -22.76
C PRO A 456 18.68 11.21 -23.32
N ASP A 457 17.80 10.81 -24.24
CA ASP A 457 16.78 11.65 -24.87
C ASP A 457 15.48 11.78 -24.07
N HIS A 458 15.39 11.21 -22.86
CA HIS A 458 14.19 11.30 -22.02
C HIS A 458 13.90 12.77 -21.64
N PRO A 459 12.64 13.27 -21.74
CA PRO A 459 12.34 14.69 -21.50
C PRO A 459 12.69 15.23 -20.11
N ALA A 460 12.81 14.35 -19.11
CA ALA A 460 13.24 14.68 -17.76
C ALA A 460 14.76 14.87 -17.58
N ASN A 461 15.58 14.63 -18.62
CA ASN A 461 17.05 14.63 -18.53
C ASN A 461 17.72 15.93 -18.98
N SER A 462 16.98 16.95 -19.41
CA SER A 462 17.53 18.15 -20.07
C SER A 462 18.56 18.95 -19.23
N GLU A 463 18.67 18.68 -17.92
CA GLU A 463 19.54 19.41 -16.98
C GLU A 463 20.28 18.49 -15.98
N LEU A 464 20.43 17.19 -16.27
CA LEU A 464 20.96 16.22 -15.30
C LEU A 464 22.32 15.63 -15.71
N ASP A 465 23.15 15.35 -14.70
CA ASP A 465 24.27 14.42 -14.83
C ASP A 465 23.73 12.99 -14.93
N LEU A 466 23.98 12.35 -16.08
CA LEU A 466 23.49 11.02 -16.39
C LEU A 466 24.47 9.91 -15.98
N GLU A 467 25.69 10.23 -15.58
CA GLU A 467 26.71 9.22 -15.25
C GLU A 467 26.57 8.70 -13.82
N ALA A 468 26.28 9.57 -12.85
CA ALA A 468 26.33 9.25 -11.41
C ALA A 468 25.41 8.10 -10.95
N HIS A 469 24.33 7.82 -11.69
CA HIS A 469 23.31 6.84 -11.33
C HIS A 469 22.92 5.88 -12.47
N ALA A 470 23.74 5.79 -13.53
CA ALA A 470 23.46 4.93 -14.68
C ALA A 470 23.31 3.44 -14.34
N ASP A 471 23.96 2.99 -13.26
CA ASP A 471 23.97 1.61 -12.80
C ASP A 471 22.90 1.29 -11.73
N ALA A 472 22.03 2.24 -11.37
CA ALA A 472 21.04 2.06 -10.31
C ALA A 472 20.10 0.85 -10.56
N ILE A 473 19.66 0.67 -11.81
CA ILE A 473 18.82 -0.47 -12.21
C ILE A 473 19.61 -1.79 -12.16
N GLU A 474 20.89 -1.78 -12.55
CA GLU A 474 21.72 -2.99 -12.48
C GLU A 474 21.91 -3.43 -11.03
N LYS A 475 22.26 -2.49 -10.15
CA LYS A 475 22.47 -2.73 -8.72
C LYS A 475 21.24 -3.27 -8.01
N VAL A 476 20.03 -2.78 -8.32
CA VAL A 476 18.81 -3.31 -7.69
C VAL A 476 18.46 -4.71 -8.22
N TYR A 477 18.74 -5.03 -9.48
CA TYR A 477 18.58 -6.39 -10.00
C TYR A 477 19.58 -7.36 -9.34
N GLN A 478 20.82 -6.94 -9.08
CA GLN A 478 21.80 -7.72 -8.32
C GLN A 478 21.33 -7.97 -6.89
N ALA A 479 20.79 -6.95 -6.20
CA ALA A 479 20.22 -7.11 -4.86
C ALA A 479 19.02 -8.09 -4.85
N ALA A 480 18.20 -8.08 -5.90
CA ALA A 480 17.12 -9.05 -6.08
C ALA A 480 17.66 -10.48 -6.30
N ASP A 481 18.71 -10.63 -7.11
CA ASP A 481 19.41 -11.91 -7.34
C ASP A 481 20.04 -12.46 -6.05
N ASP A 482 20.61 -11.59 -5.21
CA ASP A 482 21.18 -11.95 -3.90
C ASP A 482 20.11 -12.56 -2.97
N VAL A 483 18.90 -11.98 -2.93
CA VAL A 483 17.78 -12.54 -2.15
C VAL A 483 17.41 -13.94 -2.64
N VAL A 484 17.42 -14.18 -3.95
CA VAL A 484 17.19 -15.51 -4.52
C VAL A 484 18.30 -16.47 -4.11
N GLY A 485 19.57 -16.05 -4.19
CA GLY A 485 20.71 -16.84 -3.75
C GLY A 485 20.63 -17.23 -2.27
N GLU A 486 20.33 -16.27 -1.41
CA GLU A 486 20.12 -16.46 0.04
C GLU A 486 18.96 -17.42 0.35
N THR A 487 17.91 -17.39 -0.48
CA THR A 487 16.76 -18.30 -0.38
C THR A 487 17.18 -19.73 -0.71
N LEU A 488 17.88 -19.92 -1.83
CA LEU A 488 18.35 -21.23 -2.28
C LEU A 488 19.31 -21.87 -1.27
N GLN A 489 20.16 -21.08 -0.62
CA GLN A 489 21.08 -21.57 0.42
C GLN A 489 20.36 -22.10 1.68
N ARG A 490 19.16 -21.59 1.97
CA ARG A 490 18.34 -21.99 3.13
C ARG A 490 17.27 -23.04 2.80
N CYS A 491 17.15 -23.41 1.53
CA CYS A 491 16.20 -24.42 1.06
C CYS A 491 16.85 -25.80 0.92
N HIS A 492 16.10 -26.84 1.28
CA HIS A 492 16.50 -28.22 1.04
C HIS A 492 16.21 -28.59 -0.43
N ARG A 493 16.77 -29.73 -0.88
CA ARG A 493 16.58 -30.20 -2.26
C ARG A 493 15.11 -30.48 -2.62
N ASP A 494 14.29 -30.85 -1.64
CA ASP A 494 12.88 -31.20 -1.84
C ASP A 494 11.93 -29.99 -1.66
N ASP A 495 12.50 -28.80 -1.42
CA ASP A 495 11.74 -27.56 -1.37
C ASP A 495 11.63 -26.96 -2.78
N ILE A 496 10.49 -26.35 -3.08
CA ILE A 496 10.30 -25.62 -4.34
C ILE A 496 10.46 -24.12 -4.08
N VAL A 497 11.33 -23.49 -4.85
CA VAL A 497 11.54 -22.04 -4.84
C VAL A 497 11.05 -21.47 -6.16
N LEU A 498 10.14 -20.51 -6.08
CA LEU A 498 9.63 -19.75 -7.23
C LEU A 498 10.08 -18.29 -7.05
N ALA A 499 10.90 -17.77 -7.95
CA ALA A 499 11.15 -16.33 -8.04
C ALA A 499 10.31 -15.76 -9.19
N ILE A 500 9.44 -14.81 -8.90
CA ILE A 500 8.43 -14.35 -9.86
C ILE A 500 8.39 -12.83 -9.94
N SER A 501 7.96 -12.33 -11.08
CA SER A 501 7.52 -10.96 -11.26
C SER A 501 6.17 -10.94 -11.95
N ASP A 502 5.25 -10.13 -11.46
CA ASP A 502 3.90 -10.01 -11.98
C ASP A 502 3.83 -9.23 -13.30
N HIS A 503 4.78 -8.34 -13.56
CA HIS A 503 4.94 -7.60 -14.81
C HIS A 503 6.40 -7.25 -15.09
N GLY A 504 6.69 -6.89 -16.34
CA GLY A 504 7.96 -6.29 -16.75
C GLY A 504 7.94 -4.77 -16.63
N PHE A 505 8.80 -4.09 -17.38
CA PHE A 505 8.95 -2.64 -17.34
C PHE A 505 9.29 -2.05 -18.71
N ALA A 506 8.93 -0.80 -18.92
CA ALA A 506 9.40 -0.01 -20.04
C ALA A 506 9.54 1.47 -19.69
N ASN A 507 9.96 2.28 -20.65
CA ASN A 507 10.04 3.71 -20.50
C ASN A 507 8.66 4.38 -20.50
N PHE A 508 8.58 5.53 -19.83
CA PHE A 508 7.43 6.42 -19.79
C PHE A 508 7.88 7.86 -20.10
N LYS A 509 7.95 8.18 -21.38
CA LYS A 509 8.35 9.49 -21.88
C LYS A 509 7.20 10.48 -21.95
N ARG A 510 5.96 10.01 -22.17
CA ARG A 510 4.81 10.90 -22.49
C ARG A 510 3.49 10.41 -21.91
N GLY A 511 2.76 11.33 -21.28
CA GLY A 511 1.45 11.09 -20.66
C GLY A 511 0.30 11.38 -21.60
N VAL A 512 -0.69 10.49 -21.64
CA VAL A 512 -1.95 10.64 -22.40
C VAL A 512 -3.09 11.01 -21.45
N ASN A 513 -3.60 12.24 -21.56
CA ASN A 513 -4.77 12.70 -20.83
C ASN A 513 -6.05 12.41 -21.63
N LEU A 514 -6.68 11.28 -21.34
CA LEU A 514 -7.92 10.88 -22.02
C LEU A 514 -9.10 11.82 -21.71
N ASN A 515 -9.14 12.50 -20.57
CA ASN A 515 -10.21 13.46 -20.28
C ASN A 515 -10.13 14.69 -21.20
N THR A 516 -8.92 15.21 -21.44
CA THR A 516 -8.70 16.24 -22.46
C THR A 516 -9.08 15.71 -23.84
N TRP A 517 -8.62 14.51 -24.21
CA TRP A 517 -9.00 13.90 -25.49
C TRP A 517 -10.52 13.74 -25.64
N PHE A 518 -11.24 13.31 -24.59
CA PHE A 518 -12.69 13.20 -24.60
C PHE A 518 -13.36 14.55 -24.79
N ARG A 519 -12.83 15.62 -24.19
CA ARG A 519 -13.36 16.97 -24.37
C ARG A 519 -13.17 17.45 -25.81
N ASP A 520 -11.97 17.30 -26.34
CA ASP A 520 -11.61 17.75 -27.69
C ASP A 520 -12.44 17.04 -28.77
N HIS A 521 -12.98 15.85 -28.47
CA HIS A 521 -13.80 15.05 -29.38
C HIS A 521 -15.29 15.00 -29.02
N GLY A 522 -15.75 15.80 -28.06
CA GLY A 522 -17.18 15.97 -27.75
C GLY A 522 -17.81 14.85 -26.90
N TYR A 523 -17.00 14.09 -26.16
CA TYR A 523 -17.49 13.08 -25.21
C TYR A 523 -17.52 13.57 -23.76
N LEU A 524 -16.74 14.60 -23.43
CA LEU A 524 -16.67 15.22 -22.11
C LEU A 524 -16.88 16.72 -22.24
N TYR A 525 -17.55 17.33 -21.26
CA TYR A 525 -17.83 18.76 -21.27
C TYR A 525 -17.55 19.39 -19.91
N LEU A 526 -17.08 20.63 -19.93
CA LEU A 526 -17.00 21.47 -18.74
C LEU A 526 -18.27 22.31 -18.60
N VAL A 527 -18.59 22.73 -17.37
CA VAL A 527 -19.73 23.62 -17.09
C VAL A 527 -19.59 24.96 -17.82
N SER A 528 -18.35 25.39 -18.12
CA SER A 528 -18.06 26.59 -18.90
C SER A 528 -18.18 26.42 -20.41
N ASP A 529 -18.31 25.19 -20.92
CA ASP A 529 -18.34 24.94 -22.35
C ASP A 529 -19.71 25.31 -22.94
N PRO A 530 -19.73 25.88 -24.16
CA PRO A 530 -20.99 26.30 -24.78
C PRO A 530 -21.91 25.10 -25.03
N ALA A 531 -23.22 25.31 -24.93
CA ALA A 531 -24.22 24.28 -25.18
C ALA A 531 -24.26 23.87 -26.67
N GLU A 532 -24.02 24.83 -27.57
CA GLU A 532 -23.97 24.64 -29.02
C GLU A 532 -22.70 25.26 -29.61
N GLY A 533 -22.21 24.70 -30.71
CA GLY A 533 -21.00 25.15 -31.39
C GLY A 533 -19.72 24.47 -30.91
N ALA A 534 -18.57 24.94 -31.43
CA ALA A 534 -17.27 24.37 -31.12
C ALA A 534 -16.86 24.68 -29.66
N VAL A 535 -16.33 23.68 -28.97
CA VAL A 535 -15.75 23.84 -27.64
C VAL A 535 -14.40 24.57 -27.77
N PRO A 536 -14.18 25.69 -27.07
CA PRO A 536 -12.93 26.44 -27.18
C PRO A 536 -11.76 25.62 -26.59
N PRO A 537 -10.54 25.77 -27.12
CA PRO A 537 -9.36 25.16 -26.51
C PRO A 537 -9.15 25.71 -25.11
N LEU A 538 -8.59 24.88 -24.24
CA LEU A 538 -8.15 25.35 -22.92
C LEU A 538 -6.94 26.26 -23.07
N GLU A 539 -6.78 27.23 -22.16
CA GLU A 539 -5.62 28.10 -22.13
C GLU A 539 -4.33 27.28 -21.97
N THR A 540 -3.24 27.72 -22.59
CA THR A 540 -1.94 27.05 -22.46
C THR A 540 -1.52 26.98 -20.99
N GLY A 541 -1.15 25.78 -20.53
CA GLY A 541 -0.82 25.50 -19.15
C GLY A 541 -2.02 25.24 -18.22
N ALA A 542 -3.25 25.33 -18.73
CA ALA A 542 -4.45 25.08 -17.92
C ALA A 542 -4.48 23.66 -17.34
N LYS A 543 -4.97 23.59 -16.10
CA LYS A 543 -5.31 22.35 -15.40
C LYS A 543 -6.71 22.52 -14.83
N VAL A 544 -7.62 21.64 -15.22
CA VAL A 544 -9.04 21.76 -14.84
C VAL A 544 -9.40 20.64 -13.89
N ASP A 545 -9.95 21.01 -12.73
CA ASP A 545 -10.43 20.08 -11.72
C ASP A 545 -11.70 19.34 -12.16
N ALA A 546 -11.84 18.09 -11.74
CA ALA A 546 -13.00 17.24 -12.03
C ALA A 546 -14.34 17.86 -11.59
N ASN A 547 -14.33 18.77 -10.61
CA ASN A 547 -15.53 19.47 -10.15
C ASN A 547 -16.05 20.53 -11.13
N ARG A 548 -15.31 20.82 -12.21
CA ARG A 548 -15.73 21.71 -13.30
C ARG A 548 -16.34 20.95 -14.48
N ILE A 549 -16.39 19.62 -14.42
CA ILE A 549 -17.03 18.77 -15.45
C ILE A 549 -18.55 18.89 -15.35
N ASP A 550 -19.20 19.06 -16.50
CA ASP A 550 -20.64 18.97 -16.68
C ASP A 550 -21.06 17.51 -16.84
N TRP A 551 -21.31 16.85 -15.71
CA TRP A 551 -21.63 15.41 -15.67
C TRP A 551 -22.90 15.03 -16.44
N PRO A 552 -24.04 15.75 -16.33
CA PRO A 552 -25.23 15.45 -17.12
C PRO A 552 -25.04 15.43 -18.64
N ARG A 553 -24.00 16.08 -19.17
CA ARG A 553 -23.68 16.13 -20.60
C ARG A 553 -22.51 15.21 -20.99
N THR A 554 -21.65 14.87 -20.03
CA THR A 554 -20.43 14.06 -20.26
C THR A 554 -20.78 12.58 -20.44
N ARG A 555 -20.44 12.01 -21.61
CA ARG A 555 -20.72 10.63 -22.01
C ARG A 555 -19.59 9.65 -21.64
N ALA A 556 -18.34 10.11 -21.65
CA ALA A 556 -17.17 9.29 -21.30
C ALA A 556 -16.15 10.09 -20.47
N TYR A 557 -15.45 9.42 -19.57
CA TYR A 557 -14.46 10.00 -18.67
C TYR A 557 -13.49 8.93 -18.19
N THR A 558 -12.34 9.35 -17.66
CA THR A 558 -11.34 8.45 -17.06
C THR A 558 -11.00 8.86 -15.63
N ASN A 559 -10.73 7.84 -14.81
CA ASN A 559 -10.11 7.88 -13.49
C ASN A 559 -9.25 6.63 -13.34
N GLY A 560 -8.10 6.74 -12.69
CA GLY A 560 -7.11 5.66 -12.62
C GLY A 560 -6.25 5.57 -13.89
N LEU A 561 -5.43 4.52 -13.95
CA LEU A 561 -4.45 4.28 -15.00
C LEU A 561 -4.90 3.20 -16.00
N ALA A 562 -5.94 2.42 -15.69
CA ALA A 562 -6.37 1.26 -16.45
C ALA A 562 -7.05 1.59 -17.80
N GLY A 563 -7.92 2.59 -17.81
CA GLY A 563 -8.79 2.85 -18.95
C GLY A 563 -9.96 3.76 -18.58
N PHE A 564 -11.04 3.73 -19.36
CA PHE A 564 -12.11 4.72 -19.26
C PHE A 564 -13.49 4.13 -18.98
N TYR A 565 -14.40 5.00 -18.57
CA TYR A 565 -15.77 4.69 -18.20
C TYR A 565 -16.74 5.47 -19.08
N LEU A 566 -17.88 4.87 -19.37
CA LEU A 566 -19.06 5.53 -19.90
C LEU A 566 -19.95 6.00 -18.75
N ASN A 567 -20.52 7.19 -18.87
CA ASN A 567 -21.44 7.75 -17.87
C ASN A 567 -22.86 7.23 -18.11
N ILE A 568 -23.13 5.98 -17.72
CA ILE A 568 -24.33 5.23 -18.06
C ILE A 568 -25.47 5.58 -17.09
N LYS A 569 -26.62 5.90 -17.66
CA LYS A 569 -27.85 6.21 -16.94
C LYS A 569 -28.28 5.04 -16.04
N GLY A 570 -28.49 5.34 -14.76
CA GLY A 570 -28.87 4.37 -13.74
C GLY A 570 -27.70 3.60 -13.11
N ARG A 571 -26.48 3.72 -13.65
CA ARG A 571 -25.26 3.19 -13.02
C ARG A 571 -24.49 4.31 -12.31
N GLU A 572 -24.24 5.41 -13.02
CA GLU A 572 -23.68 6.64 -12.47
C GLU A 572 -24.80 7.60 -12.02
N ARG A 573 -24.56 8.40 -10.96
CA ARG A 573 -25.55 9.36 -10.43
C ARG A 573 -26.11 10.29 -11.51
N ASP A 574 -25.21 10.83 -12.32
CA ASP A 574 -25.51 11.81 -13.37
C ASP A 574 -25.37 11.18 -14.77
N GLY A 575 -25.63 9.88 -14.87
CA GLY A 575 -25.49 9.12 -16.12
C GLY A 575 -26.40 9.63 -17.24
N CYS A 576 -25.81 9.94 -18.39
CA CYS A 576 -26.51 10.49 -19.55
C CYS A 576 -26.55 9.53 -20.76
N VAL A 577 -25.72 8.48 -20.76
CA VAL A 577 -25.71 7.46 -21.82
C VAL A 577 -26.78 6.42 -21.52
N GLU A 578 -27.74 6.22 -22.44
CA GLU A 578 -28.74 5.17 -22.29
C GLU A 578 -28.07 3.79 -22.37
N PRO A 579 -28.40 2.82 -21.49
CA PRO A 579 -27.73 1.51 -21.45
C PRO A 579 -27.73 0.75 -22.79
N ARG A 580 -28.79 0.92 -23.59
CA ARG A 580 -28.90 0.32 -24.93
C ARG A 580 -27.91 0.87 -25.95
N ASP A 581 -27.45 2.11 -25.75
CA ASP A 581 -26.54 2.82 -26.67
C ASP A 581 -25.08 2.71 -26.21
N ALA A 582 -24.85 2.19 -24.99
CA ALA A 582 -23.53 2.13 -24.37
C ALA A 582 -22.52 1.31 -25.17
N ARG A 583 -22.90 0.15 -25.71
CA ARG A 583 -21.97 -0.69 -26.49
C ARG A 583 -21.54 -0.01 -27.79
N ALA A 584 -22.49 0.60 -28.52
CA ALA A 584 -22.17 1.30 -29.76
C ALA A 584 -21.22 2.49 -29.51
N LEU A 585 -21.45 3.27 -28.45
CA LEU A 585 -20.55 4.34 -28.04
C LEU A 585 -19.17 3.82 -27.62
N LEU A 586 -19.13 2.70 -26.89
CA LEU A 586 -17.89 2.06 -26.48
C LEU A 586 -17.04 1.68 -27.70
N ASP A 587 -17.64 0.98 -28.66
CA ASP A 587 -16.97 0.54 -29.87
C ASP A 587 -16.48 1.75 -30.71
N GLU A 588 -17.31 2.81 -30.83
CA GLU A 588 -16.92 4.09 -31.48
C GLU A 588 -15.66 4.71 -30.84
N ILE A 589 -15.64 4.84 -29.51
CA ILE A 589 -14.50 5.43 -28.79
C ILE A 589 -13.26 4.53 -28.93
N MET A 590 -13.43 3.22 -28.80
CA MET A 590 -12.34 2.25 -28.93
C MET A 590 -11.69 2.32 -30.31
N ASP A 591 -12.47 2.38 -31.39
CA ASP A 591 -11.95 2.49 -32.76
C ASP A 591 -11.19 3.78 -33.00
N ARG A 592 -11.61 4.90 -32.37
CA ARG A 592 -10.91 6.19 -32.47
C ARG A 592 -9.65 6.29 -31.61
N LEU A 593 -9.53 5.47 -30.57
CA LEU A 593 -8.36 5.44 -29.69
C LEU A 593 -7.30 4.44 -30.15
N ARG A 594 -7.66 3.36 -30.85
CA ARG A 594 -6.68 2.41 -31.39
C ARG A 594 -5.75 3.10 -32.38
N GLY A 595 -4.44 2.97 -32.17
CA GLY A 595 -3.44 3.62 -33.02
C GLY A 595 -3.44 5.15 -32.87
N LEU A 596 -3.88 5.70 -31.73
CA LEU A 596 -3.93 7.15 -31.51
C LEU A 596 -2.55 7.78 -31.82
N PRO A 597 -2.43 8.63 -32.85
CA PRO A 597 -1.14 9.20 -33.23
C PRO A 597 -0.70 10.27 -32.23
N ASP A 598 0.61 10.34 -32.02
CA ASP A 598 1.21 11.44 -31.28
C ASP A 598 1.66 12.56 -32.23
N PRO A 599 1.29 13.83 -31.98
CA PRO A 599 1.77 14.97 -32.77
C PRO A 599 3.30 15.11 -32.92
N GLN A 600 4.11 14.58 -31.99
CA GLN A 600 5.58 14.57 -32.14
C GLN A 600 6.12 13.27 -32.76
N GLY A 601 5.25 12.34 -33.16
CA GLY A 601 5.59 11.10 -33.86
C GLY A 601 5.35 9.83 -33.05
N GLY A 602 4.99 8.75 -33.75
CA GLY A 602 4.62 7.45 -33.18
C GLY A 602 3.14 7.35 -32.82
N GLU A 603 2.78 6.23 -32.21
CA GLU A 603 1.40 5.91 -31.80
C GLU A 603 1.36 5.70 -30.28
N ALA A 604 0.49 6.42 -29.58
CA ALA A 604 0.41 6.40 -28.13
C ALA A 604 -0.34 5.17 -27.59
N ILE A 605 -1.36 4.69 -28.30
CA ILE A 605 -2.22 3.59 -27.87
C ILE A 605 -2.12 2.44 -28.87
N ALA A 606 -1.64 1.29 -28.40
CA ALA A 606 -1.52 0.07 -29.20
C ALA A 606 -2.88 -0.60 -29.39
N ASN A 607 -3.61 -0.78 -28.28
CA ASN A 607 -4.84 -1.55 -28.24
C ASN A 607 -5.83 -0.95 -27.25
N VAL A 608 -7.12 -1.25 -27.47
CA VAL A 608 -8.20 -0.95 -26.52
C VAL A 608 -9.15 -2.13 -26.52
N TRP A 609 -9.49 -2.62 -25.33
CA TRP A 609 -10.37 -3.77 -25.14
C TRP A 609 -11.61 -3.39 -24.33
N ALA A 610 -12.78 -3.87 -24.75
CA ALA A 610 -13.98 -3.78 -23.94
C ALA A 610 -13.86 -4.73 -22.75
N SER A 611 -14.08 -4.22 -21.54
CA SER A 611 -13.92 -5.00 -20.31
C SER A 611 -14.85 -6.21 -20.23
N GLY A 612 -16.05 -6.11 -20.84
CA GLY A 612 -17.01 -7.22 -20.92
C GLY A 612 -16.53 -8.39 -21.79
N ASP A 613 -15.56 -8.17 -22.67
CA ASP A 613 -14.99 -9.21 -23.54
C ASP A 613 -13.73 -9.85 -22.92
N VAL A 614 -13.07 -9.13 -22.00
CA VAL A 614 -11.82 -9.57 -21.34
C VAL A 614 -12.09 -10.26 -20.02
N PHE A 615 -12.85 -9.62 -19.13
CA PHE A 615 -12.95 -10.04 -17.73
C PHE A 615 -14.09 -11.01 -17.50
N LYS A 616 -13.80 -12.06 -16.72
CA LYS A 616 -14.76 -13.09 -16.34
C LYS A 616 -15.06 -13.01 -14.85
N GLY A 617 -16.32 -13.21 -14.49
CA GLY A 617 -16.72 -13.36 -13.09
C GLY A 617 -17.68 -12.27 -12.61
N PRO A 618 -18.12 -12.38 -11.35
CA PRO A 618 -19.25 -11.62 -10.83
C PRO A 618 -18.97 -10.13 -10.64
N TYR A 619 -17.71 -9.69 -10.75
CA TYR A 619 -17.31 -8.31 -10.56
C TYR A 619 -16.84 -7.62 -11.85
N ALA A 620 -16.97 -8.27 -13.02
CA ALA A 620 -16.52 -7.71 -14.29
C ALA A 620 -17.10 -6.32 -14.61
N GLY A 621 -18.33 -6.04 -14.15
CA GLY A 621 -18.98 -4.73 -14.33
C GLY A 621 -18.52 -3.61 -13.38
N ASN A 622 -17.62 -3.89 -12.43
CA ASN A 622 -17.15 -2.89 -11.46
C ASN A 622 -15.92 -2.10 -11.96
N GLY A 623 -15.20 -2.65 -12.95
CA GLY A 623 -14.03 -2.02 -13.56
C GLY A 623 -14.36 -0.90 -14.55
N PRO A 624 -13.36 -0.41 -15.30
CA PRO A 624 -13.57 0.44 -16.48
C PRO A 624 -14.42 -0.29 -17.53
N ASP A 625 -15.09 0.46 -18.41
CA ASP A 625 -15.84 -0.14 -19.53
C ASP A 625 -14.91 -0.59 -20.65
N ALA A 626 -13.75 0.07 -20.78
CA ALA A 626 -12.66 -0.38 -21.62
C ALA A 626 -11.30 -0.19 -20.94
N VAL A 627 -10.39 -1.15 -21.18
CA VAL A 627 -8.98 -1.10 -20.77
C VAL A 627 -8.15 -0.57 -21.94
N VAL A 628 -7.23 0.34 -21.67
CA VAL A 628 -6.38 0.98 -22.69
C VAL A 628 -4.96 0.42 -22.60
N GLY A 629 -4.49 -0.17 -23.68
CA GLY A 629 -3.11 -0.66 -23.85
C GLY A 629 -2.24 0.38 -24.52
N TYR A 630 -1.45 1.10 -23.74
CA TYR A 630 -0.48 2.07 -24.25
C TYR A 630 0.73 1.39 -24.93
N ASN A 631 1.35 2.05 -25.89
CA ASN A 631 2.66 1.64 -26.42
C ASN A 631 3.79 1.97 -25.44
N ARG A 632 4.96 1.34 -25.60
CA ARG A 632 6.18 1.76 -24.89
C ARG A 632 6.46 3.24 -25.08
N GLY A 633 6.87 3.90 -24.00
CA GLY A 633 7.06 5.34 -23.95
C GLY A 633 5.80 6.11 -23.53
N TYR A 634 4.64 5.45 -23.48
CA TYR A 634 3.36 6.07 -23.16
C TYR A 634 2.69 5.45 -21.94
N ARG A 635 1.89 6.27 -21.25
CA ARG A 635 1.04 5.88 -20.14
C ARG A 635 -0.10 6.89 -19.97
N ALA A 636 -1.12 6.55 -19.20
CA ALA A 636 -2.09 7.52 -18.70
C ALA A 636 -1.40 8.69 -17.97
N ASP A 637 -1.85 9.91 -18.26
CA ASP A 637 -1.38 11.14 -17.61
C ASP A 637 -1.78 11.21 -16.12
N TRP A 638 -0.94 11.85 -15.30
CA TRP A 638 -1.16 11.99 -13.86
C TRP A 638 -2.43 12.76 -13.51
N HIS A 639 -2.76 13.80 -14.29
CA HIS A 639 -3.97 14.59 -14.06
C HIS A 639 -5.21 13.78 -14.46
N ALA A 640 -5.16 13.07 -15.59
CA ALA A 640 -6.23 12.17 -16.00
C ALA A 640 -6.51 11.07 -14.98
N ALA A 641 -5.47 10.52 -14.34
CA ALA A 641 -5.63 9.47 -13.33
C ALA A 641 -6.48 9.91 -12.12
N VAL A 642 -6.55 11.22 -11.82
CA VAL A 642 -7.38 11.78 -10.76
C VAL A 642 -8.58 12.58 -11.30
N GLY A 643 -8.97 12.34 -12.56
CA GLY A 643 -10.16 12.94 -13.17
C GLY A 643 -9.97 14.37 -13.70
N ARG A 644 -8.74 14.89 -13.74
CA ARG A 644 -8.43 16.25 -14.18
C ARG A 644 -8.09 16.31 -15.68
N LEU A 645 -8.29 17.49 -16.26
CA LEU A 645 -7.90 17.80 -17.64
C LEU A 645 -6.65 18.69 -17.66
N THR A 646 -5.91 18.61 -18.77
CA THR A 646 -4.84 19.54 -19.13
C THR A 646 -5.15 20.26 -20.44
N ASP A 647 -4.39 21.32 -20.73
CA ASP A 647 -4.43 22.08 -21.98
C ASP A 647 -4.27 21.25 -23.27
N THR A 648 -3.60 20.10 -23.17
CA THR A 648 -3.27 19.22 -24.29
C THR A 648 -3.46 17.75 -23.90
N ALA A 649 -3.83 16.91 -24.87
CA ALA A 649 -4.12 15.50 -24.64
C ALA A 649 -2.86 14.62 -24.48
N ILE A 650 -1.71 15.01 -25.05
CA ILE A 650 -0.45 14.26 -24.90
C ILE A 650 0.67 15.21 -24.54
N ARG A 651 1.43 14.91 -23.48
CA ARG A 651 2.46 15.80 -22.91
C ARG A 651 3.73 15.05 -22.54
N ASP A 652 4.84 15.77 -22.57
CA ASP A 652 6.12 15.24 -22.10
C ASP A 652 6.09 14.96 -20.60
N ASN A 653 6.66 13.83 -20.22
CA ASN A 653 6.92 13.50 -18.84
C ASN A 653 8.29 14.05 -18.41
N ARG A 654 8.24 15.13 -17.64
CA ARG A 654 9.44 15.81 -17.10
C ARG A 654 9.75 15.43 -15.65
N ARG A 655 9.06 14.43 -15.09
CA ARG A 655 9.27 13.96 -13.71
C ARG A 655 10.38 12.92 -13.66
N SER A 656 10.92 12.67 -12.46
CA SER A 656 11.91 11.61 -12.25
C SER A 656 11.32 10.22 -12.49
N TRP A 657 10.03 10.05 -12.16
CA TRP A 657 9.27 8.86 -12.56
C TRP A 657 9.26 8.72 -14.09
N SER A 658 10.04 7.79 -14.63
CA SER A 658 10.42 7.65 -16.04
C SER A 658 10.37 6.21 -16.55
N GLY A 659 10.35 5.22 -15.67
CA GLY A 659 9.96 3.85 -15.99
C GLY A 659 8.50 3.63 -15.63
N ASP A 660 7.78 2.77 -16.36
CA ASP A 660 6.43 2.35 -15.99
C ASP A 660 6.09 0.99 -16.61
N HIS A 661 4.95 0.46 -16.18
CA HIS A 661 4.40 -0.81 -16.61
C HIS A 661 2.91 -0.70 -16.96
N CYS A 662 2.22 0.40 -16.65
CA CYS A 662 0.78 0.59 -16.92
C CYS A 662 0.50 0.85 -18.41
N MET A 663 0.64 -0.19 -19.23
CA MET A 663 0.55 -0.15 -20.69
C MET A 663 -0.02 -1.45 -21.26
N ASP A 664 0.14 -1.71 -22.57
CA ASP A 664 -0.27 -2.97 -23.16
C ASP A 664 0.45 -4.17 -22.48
N PRO A 665 -0.27 -5.18 -21.95
CA PRO A 665 0.32 -6.36 -21.30
C PRO A 665 1.40 -7.07 -22.11
N ALA A 666 1.29 -7.09 -23.44
CA ALA A 666 2.26 -7.75 -24.32
C ALA A 666 3.62 -7.04 -24.36
N GLN A 667 3.67 -5.76 -23.98
CA GLN A 667 4.90 -4.97 -23.93
C GLN A 667 5.68 -5.21 -22.63
N VAL A 668 5.03 -5.67 -21.56
CA VAL A 668 5.64 -5.76 -20.23
C VAL A 668 5.30 -7.10 -19.55
N PRO A 669 5.58 -8.25 -20.18
CA PRO A 669 5.42 -9.53 -19.52
C PRO A 669 6.33 -9.62 -18.30
N GLY A 670 5.87 -10.33 -17.27
CA GLY A 670 6.69 -10.65 -16.10
C GLY A 670 7.62 -11.83 -16.36
N VAL A 671 8.17 -12.38 -15.29
CA VAL A 671 9.08 -13.53 -15.33
C VAL A 671 8.73 -14.54 -14.26
N ILE A 672 9.03 -15.82 -14.53
CA ILE A 672 9.04 -16.87 -13.52
C ILE A 672 10.35 -17.65 -13.62
N TYR A 673 10.95 -17.87 -12.46
CA TYR A 673 12.08 -18.76 -12.23
C TYR A 673 11.69 -19.82 -11.21
N ALA A 674 12.11 -21.05 -11.41
CA ALA A 674 11.92 -22.16 -10.49
C ALA A 674 13.23 -22.92 -10.29
N ASN A 675 13.42 -23.54 -9.13
CA ASN A 675 14.55 -24.46 -8.88
C ASN A 675 14.33 -25.88 -9.44
N CYS A 676 13.32 -26.03 -10.29
CA CYS A 676 12.99 -27.22 -11.05
C CYS A 676 12.55 -26.81 -12.46
N PRO A 677 12.60 -27.72 -13.45
CA PRO A 677 12.12 -27.43 -14.79
C PRO A 677 10.64 -27.02 -14.80
N LEU A 678 10.30 -25.98 -15.56
CA LEU A 678 8.92 -25.65 -15.87
C LEU A 678 8.45 -26.47 -17.07
N GLU A 679 7.35 -27.19 -16.90
CA GLU A 679 6.82 -28.15 -17.89
C GLU A 679 5.90 -27.50 -18.93
N ARG A 680 5.50 -26.24 -18.71
CA ARG A 680 4.71 -25.43 -19.64
C ARG A 680 5.51 -24.26 -20.18
N ASP A 681 5.22 -23.89 -21.42
CA ASP A 681 5.79 -22.72 -22.07
C ASP A 681 4.87 -21.49 -21.99
N ASP A 682 3.55 -21.70 -21.88
CA ASP A 682 2.53 -20.65 -21.81
C ASP A 682 2.10 -20.34 -20.37
N CYS A 683 3.07 -19.86 -19.58
CA CYS A 683 2.86 -19.49 -18.18
C CYS A 683 2.15 -18.13 -18.06
N ALA A 684 1.11 -18.05 -17.22
CA ALA A 684 0.46 -16.79 -16.88
C ALA A 684 0.38 -16.57 -15.36
N LEU A 685 0.30 -15.31 -14.92
CA LEU A 685 0.28 -14.99 -13.49
C LEU A 685 -0.91 -15.63 -12.75
N VAL A 686 -2.05 -15.80 -13.45
CA VAL A 686 -3.27 -16.46 -12.95
C VAL A 686 -3.04 -17.92 -12.57
N ASP A 687 -1.99 -18.56 -13.09
CA ASP A 687 -1.64 -19.96 -12.87
C ASP A 687 -0.92 -20.20 -11.54
N LEU A 688 -0.40 -19.16 -10.89
CA LEU A 688 0.45 -19.32 -9.71
C LEU A 688 -0.30 -19.84 -8.47
N ALA A 689 -1.49 -19.31 -8.17
CA ALA A 689 -2.29 -19.84 -7.07
C ALA A 689 -2.65 -21.34 -7.25
N PRO A 690 -3.20 -21.76 -8.40
CA PRO A 690 -3.40 -23.18 -8.72
C PRO A 690 -2.12 -24.02 -8.61
N THR A 691 -1.00 -23.52 -9.12
CA THR A 691 0.31 -24.20 -9.07
C THR A 691 0.77 -24.42 -7.63
N ILE A 692 0.66 -23.41 -6.76
CA ILE A 692 1.04 -23.54 -5.35
C ILE A 692 0.16 -24.58 -4.65
N LEU A 693 -1.14 -24.62 -4.94
CA LEU A 693 -2.05 -25.64 -4.37
C LEU A 693 -1.67 -27.05 -4.84
N ASP A 694 -1.40 -27.22 -6.13
CA ASP A 694 -1.01 -28.48 -6.76
C ASP A 694 0.31 -29.03 -6.18
N LEU A 695 1.30 -28.17 -5.92
CA LEU A 695 2.55 -28.57 -5.26
C LEU A 695 2.31 -29.22 -3.88
N PHE A 696 1.22 -28.88 -3.19
CA PHE A 696 0.80 -29.50 -1.93
C PHE A 696 -0.21 -30.65 -2.09
N GLY A 697 -0.51 -31.07 -3.33
CA GLY A 697 -1.50 -32.10 -3.64
C GLY A 697 -2.94 -31.65 -3.34
N ILE A 698 -3.21 -30.35 -3.43
CA ILE A 698 -4.54 -29.76 -3.16
C ILE A 698 -5.20 -29.43 -4.49
N ALA A 699 -6.38 -30.01 -4.72
CA ALA A 699 -7.15 -29.74 -5.92
C ALA A 699 -7.50 -28.25 -6.07
N ARG A 700 -7.37 -27.75 -7.30
CA ARG A 700 -7.75 -26.38 -7.67
C ARG A 700 -9.24 -26.14 -7.39
N PRO A 701 -9.60 -25.13 -6.57
CA PRO A 701 -10.98 -24.70 -6.40
C PRO A 701 -11.61 -24.24 -7.73
N GLY A 702 -12.89 -24.56 -7.94
CA GLY A 702 -13.59 -24.27 -9.21
C GLY A 702 -13.75 -22.79 -9.58
N HIS A 703 -13.53 -21.85 -8.63
CA HIS A 703 -13.53 -20.42 -8.93
C HIS A 703 -12.22 -19.95 -9.56
N MET A 704 -11.11 -20.69 -9.40
CA MET A 704 -9.82 -20.31 -9.99
C MET A 704 -9.82 -20.59 -11.50
N GLN A 705 -9.38 -19.60 -12.26
CA GLN A 705 -9.36 -19.62 -13.72
C GLN A 705 -8.05 -20.22 -14.26
N GLY A 706 -6.92 -19.99 -13.59
CA GLY A 706 -5.62 -20.52 -13.97
C GLY A 706 -5.47 -22.02 -13.73
N ARG A 707 -4.33 -22.59 -14.12
CA ARG A 707 -4.02 -24.03 -14.03
C ARG A 707 -2.64 -24.27 -13.42
N SER A 708 -2.33 -25.51 -13.04
CA SER A 708 -0.98 -25.82 -12.57
C SER A 708 0.03 -25.68 -13.71
N LEU A 709 1.18 -25.08 -13.41
CA LEU A 709 2.34 -25.01 -14.31
C LEU A 709 3.11 -26.33 -14.41
N PHE A 710 2.75 -27.32 -13.59
CA PHE A 710 3.24 -28.68 -13.70
C PHE A 710 2.11 -29.59 -14.25
N GLU A 711 2.47 -30.61 -15.04
CA GLU A 711 1.57 -31.62 -15.58
C GLU A 711 0.93 -32.42 -14.44
N GLU A 712 -0.34 -32.84 -14.59
CA GLU A 712 -1.01 -33.68 -13.58
C GLU A 712 -0.33 -35.05 -13.49
N SER A 713 -0.01 -35.49 -12.26
CA SER A 713 0.58 -36.82 -11.99
C SER A 713 -0.45 -37.93 -11.89
#